data_AF-A0A2P7QEJ0-F1
#
_entry.id   AF-A0A2P7QEJ0-F1
#
_cell.length_a   1.000
_cell.length_b   1.000
_cell.length_c   1.000
_cell.angle_alpha   90.00
_cell.angle_beta   90.00
_cell.angle_gamma   90.00
#
_symmetry.space_group_name_H-M   'P 1'
#
loop_
_entity.id
_entity.type
_entity.pdbx_description
1 polymer ?
#
loop_
_entity_poly.entity_id
_entity_poly.type
_entity_poly.pdbx_seq_one_letter_code
_entity_poly.pdbx_strand_id
1 'polypeptide(L)'
;MATKSDANPADPAAPRVVEEARTAGARHRIAGSGFLPQSGAGMARLLAVVGLDAAAVMLTLPIAVARGAAPMPRAVPTSLLAMAAFAAVAVTVFFALRLYQRSWRYLSFEDCAFLGATVISGVSAAWAIRLYSSPSTFSDATTLLPSILLHFALVTGAMGAMRICRRALRERLRNRVVRKIEVKDRRRVLLIGELDWARAIIELARADPSCTFEICGILTDTPHVGRLQIAGVRVLGPPERLRLVVAALTAEARRPEAIIVHEDSEKSHDTLARLLPAADDLELTIGRIRHLWGEAGGDGSHLQLEQLPLAELLGRPMVELDKSPVARTIAGQRVLVTGAGGTIGSELVRQIAGFGPAEIVLLDHAEYNLYRVDLEVRERFPDVTFHSELCSIRQMPALRQIFDRHRPQLVFHAAALKHVPIVEASPCDGVHTNVLGTRNVANAVCEFGARAMVQVSTDKAVNPVGMMGATKRLGELYCQALDLIGASDTESPRFMTVRFGNVLGSSGSLIPLFKKQIAEGKPLTVTHPDMERFFMTVEEAVQLVLQSSTRTMELQGSRGAIFVLDMGAPVKIMDVAKRMLRLAGRAVTEDSIRVVGLRPGEKLFEELFDISEERVQSQIPGVFEARPCPLPLDRLVSGFLQLEQLIGEGDADALRALTLKLIEAPKGAAWDPMLLRLIQESSQIRPRPDPLSRRLTGEPRLQPAVPLTYSQGNETMIQICALQKSGSAPAGAAEKGPTAITKVRTAWPRHEAEEIDAVTDILASGRVNALVHGDETRAFEDEFAAYCGASAGIAVANGTLALELGLRALGIGPGDEVIVPARSFFATAACVVAVGASPVFADVDPVSQTIDPVSAARAVTSRTRALICVHLGGWPCAMRELQALSNSRGLRLIEDCAQAHGASYHGRRVGSFGDVAAFSFCTDKIMSTGGEGGMLLVNDERVYERAWAYKDHGKSLAKIRTAASPGCFRYVHDSFGSNFRMTEMQSAIGRIQLRNLPRWLAQRRVNAASLIAGLRAVRGLRLPIVPDGIEHAFYKFNFLLDDPGGARLHSGFIQELIDRGVPASAGTCPDMSREEAFTARSFVNPVELPGADYLGARNVTLPVDHTLGEAEMTFMAEAIRASLLPVARAVELIR
;
A
#
# COMPACT_ATOMS: atom_id res chain seq x y z
N MET A 1 -32.62 -49.67 19.13
CA MET A 1 -32.66 -50.51 17.91
C MET A 1 -32.33 -49.56 16.75
N ALA A 2 -31.18 -49.71 16.09
CA ALA A 2 -30.95 -50.53 14.88
C ALA A 2 -31.68 -49.95 13.64
N THR A 3 -31.10 -49.76 12.44
CA THR A 3 -29.74 -50.06 11.92
C THR A 3 -29.43 -49.28 10.61
N LYS A 4 -28.14 -48.97 10.41
CA LYS A 4 -27.32 -48.70 9.20
C LYS A 4 -27.83 -49.03 7.76
N SER A 5 -27.50 -48.15 6.80
CA SER A 5 -26.60 -48.37 5.61
C SER A 5 -26.39 -47.04 4.85
N ASP A 6 -25.17 -46.54 4.57
CA ASP A 6 -24.32 -46.72 3.35
C ASP A 6 -24.90 -46.06 2.05
N ALA A 7 -24.18 -45.30 1.20
CA ALA A 7 -22.79 -44.77 1.18
C ALA A 7 -22.59 -43.59 0.17
N ASN A 8 -21.43 -42.90 0.30
CA ASN A 8 -20.59 -42.01 -0.59
C ASN A 8 -20.90 -41.84 -2.13
N PRO A 9 -20.35 -40.85 -2.90
CA PRO A 9 -19.08 -40.11 -2.67
C PRO A 9 -18.92 -38.61 -3.13
N ALA A 10 -17.72 -38.04 -2.85
CA ALA A 10 -17.02 -36.89 -3.50
C ALA A 10 -17.51 -35.44 -3.21
N ASP A 11 -16.68 -34.37 -3.20
CA ASP A 11 -15.24 -34.16 -2.89
C ASP A 11 -15.05 -32.66 -2.43
N PRO A 12 -13.91 -31.91 -2.50
CA PRO A 12 -13.43 -31.21 -1.29
C PRO A 12 -13.32 -29.67 -1.39
N ALA A 13 -13.49 -28.95 -0.27
CA ALA A 13 -12.74 -27.72 0.10
C ALA A 13 -13.40 -26.96 1.28
N ALA A 14 -12.78 -27.02 2.47
CA ALA A 14 -12.95 -26.02 3.53
C ALA A 14 -11.72 -26.05 4.46
N PRO A 15 -11.22 -24.90 4.97
CA PRO A 15 -9.87 -24.82 5.50
C PRO A 15 -9.75 -25.28 6.96
N ARG A 16 -8.86 -26.26 7.23
CA ARG A 16 -8.41 -26.62 8.58
C ARG A 16 -7.32 -25.64 9.05
N VAL A 17 -7.68 -24.61 9.81
CA VAL A 17 -6.71 -23.68 10.43
C VAL A 17 -6.88 -23.63 11.96
N VAL A 18 -6.80 -24.79 12.62
CA VAL A 18 -6.68 -24.88 14.10
C VAL A 18 -5.72 -26.00 14.55
N GLU A 19 -5.45 -27.03 13.73
CA GLU A 19 -4.81 -28.27 14.22
C GLU A 19 -3.29 -28.40 13.93
N GLU A 20 -2.69 -27.56 13.09
CA GLU A 20 -1.25 -27.68 12.73
C GLU A 20 -0.27 -27.06 13.74
N ALA A 21 -0.75 -26.18 14.63
CA ALA A 21 0.10 -25.53 15.64
C ALA A 21 0.63 -26.47 16.75
N ARG A 22 0.20 -27.75 16.79
CA ARG A 22 0.67 -28.76 17.76
C ARG A 22 1.54 -29.87 17.17
N THR A 23 1.72 -29.93 15.85
CA THR A 23 2.46 -31.02 15.18
C THR A 23 3.70 -30.54 14.41
N ALA A 24 3.82 -29.25 14.10
CA ALA A 24 4.99 -28.65 13.43
C ALA A 24 6.28 -28.55 14.29
N GLY A 25 6.33 -29.19 15.46
CA GLY A 25 7.48 -29.17 16.37
C GLY A 25 8.47 -30.35 16.23
N ALA A 26 8.17 -31.36 15.41
CA ALA A 26 8.93 -32.61 15.41
C ALA A 26 8.99 -33.35 14.06
N ARG A 27 9.84 -32.88 13.12
CA ARG A 27 10.48 -33.69 12.05
C ARG A 27 11.50 -32.91 11.19
N HIS A 28 12.50 -32.30 11.82
CA HIS A 28 13.76 -32.06 11.11
C HIS A 28 14.72 -33.23 11.38
N ARG A 29 14.95 -34.05 10.34
CA ARG A 29 16.04 -35.02 10.30
C ARG A 29 17.36 -34.25 10.20
N ILE A 30 17.94 -33.87 11.34
CA ILE A 30 19.34 -33.47 11.37
C ILE A 30 20.18 -34.74 11.20
N ALA A 31 20.52 -35.04 9.95
CA ALA A 31 21.66 -35.90 9.64
C ALA A 31 22.95 -35.24 10.16
N GLY A 32 23.93 -36.06 10.53
CA GLY A 32 24.97 -35.65 11.48
C GLY A 32 25.78 -34.41 11.12
N SER A 33 25.72 -33.39 11.98
CA SER A 33 26.76 -32.36 12.10
C SER A 33 26.76 -31.75 13.51
N GLY A 34 27.94 -31.58 14.10
CA GLY A 34 28.17 -30.72 15.28
C GLY A 34 27.52 -31.11 16.62
N PHE A 35 28.05 -32.11 17.34
CA PHE A 35 27.73 -32.33 18.76
C PHE A 35 28.24 -31.21 19.70
N LEU A 36 29.03 -30.27 19.17
CA LEU A 36 29.80 -29.28 19.91
C LEU A 36 29.36 -27.85 19.56
N PRO A 37 29.28 -26.95 20.55
CA PRO A 37 28.91 -25.55 20.31
C PRO A 37 29.95 -24.83 19.43
N GLN A 38 29.49 -24.18 18.37
CA GLN A 38 30.33 -23.57 17.33
C GLN A 38 31.09 -22.30 17.78
N SER A 39 30.82 -21.77 18.98
CA SER A 39 31.51 -20.59 19.53
C SER A 39 32.37 -20.96 20.74
N GLY A 40 33.57 -20.35 20.85
CA GLY A 40 34.48 -20.59 21.98
C GLY A 40 33.85 -20.30 23.35
N ALA A 41 33.00 -19.28 23.45
CA ALA A 41 32.23 -18.97 24.65
C ALA A 41 31.14 -20.01 24.97
N GLY A 42 30.55 -20.65 23.94
CA GLY A 42 29.66 -21.79 24.11
C GLY A 42 30.39 -23.04 24.61
N MET A 43 31.56 -23.32 24.03
CA MET A 43 32.42 -24.44 24.41
C MET A 43 32.88 -24.32 25.87
N ALA A 44 33.41 -23.16 26.27
CA ALA A 44 33.83 -22.91 27.66
C ALA A 44 32.70 -23.13 28.67
N ARG A 45 31.46 -22.72 28.34
CA ARG A 45 30.28 -22.95 29.19
C ARG A 45 29.89 -24.42 29.27
N LEU A 46 29.97 -25.17 28.17
CA LEU A 46 29.71 -26.62 28.16
C LEU A 46 30.73 -27.35 29.03
N LEU A 47 32.03 -27.10 28.81
CA LEU A 47 33.11 -27.69 29.60
C LEU A 47 32.99 -27.37 31.10
N ALA A 48 32.61 -26.15 31.47
CA ALA A 48 32.38 -25.78 32.86
C ALA A 48 31.20 -26.55 33.51
N VAL A 49 30.08 -26.74 32.79
CA VAL A 49 28.93 -27.51 33.31
C VAL A 49 29.27 -29.00 33.43
N VAL A 50 29.93 -29.57 32.42
CA VAL A 50 30.38 -30.97 32.42
C VAL A 50 31.38 -31.21 33.55
N GLY A 51 32.34 -30.31 33.77
CA GLY A 51 33.31 -30.39 34.86
C GLY A 51 32.67 -30.30 36.25
N LEU A 52 31.64 -29.47 36.42
CA LEU A 52 30.88 -29.38 37.67
C LEU A 52 30.04 -30.64 37.95
N ASP A 53 29.37 -31.19 36.94
CA ASP A 53 28.62 -32.45 37.10
C ASP A 53 29.57 -33.65 37.34
N ALA A 54 30.76 -33.68 36.69
CA ALA A 54 31.81 -34.66 36.97
C ALA A 54 32.34 -34.55 38.41
N ALA A 55 32.63 -33.32 38.86
CA ALA A 55 33.09 -33.05 40.22
C ALA A 55 32.03 -33.45 41.27
N ALA A 56 30.74 -33.23 41.00
CA ALA A 56 29.66 -33.70 41.86
C ALA A 56 29.74 -35.22 42.04
N VAL A 57 29.79 -36.00 40.94
CA VAL A 57 29.90 -37.47 40.99
C VAL A 57 31.17 -37.95 41.70
N MET A 58 32.32 -37.31 41.45
CA MET A 58 33.58 -37.68 42.13
C MET A 58 33.51 -37.41 43.64
N LEU A 59 33.02 -36.25 44.06
CA LEU A 59 33.07 -35.82 45.46
C LEU A 59 32.01 -36.51 46.33
N THR A 60 30.87 -36.92 45.75
CA THR A 60 29.84 -37.66 46.50
C THR A 60 30.17 -39.13 46.71
N LEU A 61 30.97 -39.75 45.83
CA LEU A 61 31.34 -41.16 45.91
C LEU A 61 31.99 -41.56 47.25
N PRO A 62 33.07 -40.91 47.74
CA PRO A 62 33.68 -41.27 49.02
C PRO A 62 32.76 -40.97 50.21
N ILE A 63 31.89 -39.96 50.12
CA ILE A 63 30.91 -39.64 51.17
C ILE A 63 29.85 -40.74 51.27
N ALA A 64 29.37 -41.25 50.14
CA ALA A 64 28.41 -42.34 50.08
C ALA A 64 29.02 -43.67 50.57
N VAL A 65 30.27 -43.96 50.21
CA VAL A 65 31.00 -45.14 50.68
C VAL A 65 31.31 -45.06 52.18
N ALA A 66 31.70 -43.90 52.70
CA ALA A 66 32.03 -43.73 54.12
C ALA A 66 30.80 -43.65 55.07
N ARG A 67 29.59 -43.42 54.54
CA ARG A 67 28.34 -43.32 55.32
C ARG A 67 27.31 -44.39 55.01
N GLY A 68 27.57 -45.29 54.06
CA GLY A 68 26.84 -46.56 53.94
C GLY A 68 27.02 -47.39 55.22
N ALA A 69 25.94 -47.93 55.76
CA ALA A 69 25.86 -48.41 57.14
C ALA A 69 26.54 -49.76 57.44
N ALA A 70 27.73 -50.02 56.88
CA ALA A 70 28.51 -51.23 57.12
C ALA A 70 30.01 -50.90 57.32
N PRO A 71 30.73 -51.58 58.23
CA PRO A 71 32.18 -51.47 58.34
C PRO A 71 32.83 -52.19 57.15
N MET A 72 32.92 -51.50 56.00
CA MET A 72 33.51 -52.07 54.79
C MET A 72 35.03 -52.29 54.91
N PRO A 73 35.58 -53.31 54.20
CA PRO A 73 37.02 -53.50 54.12
C PRO A 73 37.73 -52.30 53.48
N ARG A 74 39.03 -52.16 53.74
CA ARG A 74 39.94 -51.16 53.14
C ARG A 74 40.15 -51.28 51.61
N ALA A 75 39.23 -51.93 50.90
CA ALA A 75 39.43 -52.46 49.55
C ALA A 75 38.70 -51.70 48.43
N VAL A 76 37.96 -50.62 48.73
CA VAL A 76 37.56 -49.65 47.70
C VAL A 76 38.64 -48.57 47.61
N PRO A 77 39.61 -48.65 46.66
CA PRO A 77 40.57 -47.58 46.46
C PRO A 77 39.84 -46.31 46.01
N THR A 78 39.67 -45.36 46.92
CA THR A 78 39.29 -43.97 46.66
C THR A 78 40.48 -43.17 46.10
N SER A 79 41.30 -43.82 45.26
CA SER A 79 42.36 -43.13 44.55
C SER A 79 41.74 -42.17 43.54
N LEU A 80 42.36 -41.02 43.33
CA LEU A 80 41.87 -39.98 42.41
C LEU A 80 41.63 -40.55 41.00
N LEU A 81 42.46 -41.51 40.56
CA LEU A 81 42.32 -42.19 39.28
C LEU A 81 41.04 -43.05 39.21
N ALA A 82 40.71 -43.80 40.27
CA ALA A 82 39.50 -44.61 40.32
C ALA A 82 38.22 -43.75 40.40
N MET A 83 38.28 -42.64 41.14
CA MET A 83 37.18 -41.67 41.23
C MET A 83 36.96 -40.95 39.88
N ALA A 84 38.04 -40.56 39.20
CA ALA A 84 37.99 -39.96 37.87
C ALA A 84 37.43 -40.93 36.82
N ALA A 85 37.85 -42.21 36.84
CA ALA A 85 37.29 -43.24 35.97
C ALA A 85 35.79 -43.47 36.21
N PHE A 86 35.35 -43.50 37.48
CA PHE A 86 33.94 -43.62 37.84
C PHE A 86 33.10 -42.44 37.31
N ALA A 87 33.57 -41.21 37.50
CA ALA A 87 32.89 -40.02 36.98
C ALA A 87 32.91 -39.96 35.45
N ALA A 88 33.99 -40.39 34.79
CA ALA A 88 34.07 -40.45 33.33
C ALA A 88 32.99 -41.38 32.74
N VAL A 89 32.73 -42.55 33.35
CA VAL A 89 31.63 -43.44 32.95
C VAL A 89 30.28 -42.74 33.10
N ALA A 90 30.00 -42.15 34.27
CA ALA A 90 28.72 -41.48 34.52
C ALA A 90 28.48 -40.31 33.56
N VAL A 91 29.48 -39.46 33.32
CA VAL A 91 29.41 -38.33 32.39
C VAL A 91 29.25 -38.78 30.93
N THR A 92 29.87 -39.91 30.54
CA THR A 92 29.66 -40.49 29.20
C THR A 92 28.19 -40.86 29.00
N VAL A 93 27.54 -41.46 30.00
CA VAL A 93 26.10 -41.76 29.97
C VAL A 93 25.25 -40.47 29.99
N PHE A 94 25.64 -39.43 30.73
CA PHE A 94 24.94 -38.14 30.72
C PHE A 94 24.99 -37.46 29.34
N PHE A 95 26.12 -37.60 28.61
CA PHE A 95 26.22 -37.18 27.22
C PHE A 95 25.36 -38.01 26.28
N ALA A 96 25.38 -39.35 26.41
CA ALA A 96 24.57 -40.25 25.59
C ALA A 96 23.05 -40.01 25.76
N LEU A 97 22.61 -39.77 27.00
CA LEU A 97 21.23 -39.39 27.35
C LEU A 97 20.92 -37.91 27.10
N ARG A 98 21.84 -37.14 26.46
CA ARG A 98 21.63 -35.75 26.02
C ARG A 98 21.33 -34.75 27.15
N LEU A 99 21.81 -35.00 28.37
CA LEU A 99 21.59 -34.12 29.54
C LEU A 99 21.99 -32.66 29.29
N TYR A 100 23.10 -32.48 28.57
CA TYR A 100 23.70 -31.19 28.25
C TYR A 100 23.04 -30.47 27.06
N GLN A 101 22.10 -31.13 26.35
CA GLN A 101 21.32 -30.53 25.26
C GLN A 101 20.02 -29.87 25.76
N ARG A 102 19.57 -30.16 26.99
CA ARG A 102 18.38 -29.52 27.58
C ARG A 102 18.67 -28.10 28.10
N SER A 103 17.71 -27.20 27.88
CA SER A 103 17.77 -25.82 28.35
C SER A 103 17.28 -25.69 29.78
N TRP A 104 18.20 -25.79 30.75
CA TRP A 104 17.94 -25.52 32.19
C TRP A 104 17.67 -24.02 32.51
N ARG A 105 17.08 -23.27 31.57
CA ARG A 105 16.57 -21.89 31.75
C ARG A 105 15.15 -21.92 32.32
N TYR A 106 14.37 -22.91 31.91
CA TYR A 106 13.01 -23.19 32.37
C TYR A 106 13.08 -24.54 33.06
N LEU A 107 12.82 -24.59 34.38
CA LEU A 107 12.85 -25.84 35.14
C LEU A 107 11.41 -26.31 35.31
N SER A 108 11.00 -27.31 34.54
CA SER A 108 9.71 -27.99 34.70
C SER A 108 9.82 -29.18 35.67
N PHE A 109 8.67 -29.75 36.06
CA PHE A 109 8.64 -31.02 36.79
C PHE A 109 9.23 -32.18 35.96
N GLU A 110 8.96 -32.19 34.65
CA GLU A 110 9.50 -33.18 33.72
C GLU A 110 11.03 -33.10 33.60
N ASP A 111 11.62 -31.91 33.66
CA ASP A 111 13.08 -31.73 33.66
C ASP A 111 13.72 -32.25 34.96
N CYS A 112 13.04 -32.10 36.10
CA CYS A 112 13.48 -32.71 37.36
C CYS A 112 13.41 -34.24 37.32
N ALA A 113 12.33 -34.81 36.77
CA ALA A 113 12.20 -36.26 36.58
C ALA A 113 13.27 -36.80 35.61
N PHE A 114 13.51 -36.10 34.51
CA PHE A 114 14.54 -36.44 33.53
C PHE A 114 15.96 -36.34 34.09
N LEU A 115 16.26 -35.34 34.93
CA LEU A 115 17.52 -35.24 35.66
C LEU A 115 17.74 -36.47 36.54
N GLY A 116 16.74 -36.84 37.35
CA GLY A 116 16.79 -38.00 38.23
C GLY A 116 17.04 -39.30 37.46
N ALA A 117 16.25 -39.56 36.41
CA ALA A 117 16.42 -40.73 35.56
C ALA A 117 17.83 -40.80 34.95
N THR A 118 18.34 -39.69 34.42
CA THR A 118 19.68 -39.62 33.80
C THR A 118 20.81 -39.87 34.81
N VAL A 119 20.70 -39.30 36.01
CA VAL A 119 21.64 -39.52 37.12
C VAL A 119 21.63 -40.99 37.55
N ILE A 120 20.45 -41.59 37.73
CA ILE A 120 20.30 -43.01 38.06
C ILE A 120 20.97 -43.88 37.01
N SER A 121 20.70 -43.67 35.71
CA SER A 121 21.32 -44.46 34.64
C SER A 121 22.85 -44.36 34.62
N GLY A 122 23.40 -43.15 34.70
CA GLY A 122 24.85 -42.94 34.62
C GLY A 122 25.61 -43.46 35.84
N VAL A 123 25.10 -43.21 37.05
CA VAL A 123 25.72 -43.70 38.28
C VAL A 123 25.54 -45.22 38.44
N SER A 124 24.42 -45.80 37.96
CA SER A 124 24.23 -47.26 37.93
C SER A 124 25.24 -47.95 36.99
N ALA A 125 25.48 -47.39 35.80
CA ALA A 125 26.48 -47.92 34.87
C ALA A 125 27.89 -47.90 35.46
N ALA A 126 28.25 -46.81 36.16
CA ALA A 126 29.54 -46.69 36.84
C ALA A 126 29.70 -47.70 38.00
N TRP A 127 28.64 -47.94 38.79
CA TRP A 127 28.63 -49.00 39.80
C TRP A 127 28.71 -50.40 39.19
N ALA A 128 27.97 -50.69 38.11
CA ALA A 128 27.98 -51.99 37.45
C ALA A 128 29.37 -52.34 36.88
N ILE A 129 30.02 -51.40 36.20
CA ILE A 129 31.41 -51.56 35.73
C ILE A 129 32.37 -51.74 36.91
N ARG A 130 32.18 -51.00 38.01
CA ARG A 130 33.02 -51.15 39.21
C ARG A 130 32.89 -52.53 39.84
N LEU A 131 31.67 -53.04 40.01
CA LEU A 131 31.40 -54.38 40.54
C LEU A 131 32.00 -55.48 39.66
N TYR A 132 31.85 -55.37 38.33
CA TYR A 132 32.46 -56.29 37.37
C TYR A 132 34.00 -56.26 37.42
N SER A 133 34.59 -55.07 37.57
CA SER A 133 36.05 -54.89 37.60
C SER A 133 36.75 -55.37 38.88
N SER A 134 36.02 -55.67 39.95
CA SER A 134 36.60 -56.12 41.22
C SER A 134 35.67 -57.07 42.00
N PRO A 135 35.40 -58.28 41.49
CA PRO A 135 34.43 -59.20 42.09
C PRO A 135 34.82 -59.64 43.51
N SER A 136 36.12 -59.80 43.78
CA SER A 136 36.68 -60.21 45.08
C SER A 136 36.56 -59.15 46.19
N THR A 137 36.13 -57.93 45.88
CA THR A 137 35.99 -56.82 46.84
C THR A 137 34.61 -56.76 47.49
N PHE A 138 33.62 -57.49 46.94
CA PHE A 138 32.20 -57.23 47.15
C PHE A 138 31.39 -58.52 47.38
N SER A 139 31.73 -59.28 48.42
CA SER A 139 31.08 -60.55 48.76
C SER A 139 29.68 -60.40 49.39
N ASP A 140 29.37 -59.28 50.06
CA ASP A 140 28.08 -59.04 50.72
C ASP A 140 27.24 -57.96 50.01
N ALA A 141 26.36 -58.39 49.10
CA ALA A 141 25.47 -57.51 48.34
C ALA A 141 24.53 -56.64 49.22
N THR A 142 24.19 -57.12 50.42
CA THR A 142 23.34 -56.42 51.41
C THR A 142 23.98 -55.12 51.93
N THR A 143 25.32 -55.05 51.98
CA THR A 143 26.06 -53.88 52.48
C THR A 143 26.22 -52.76 51.44
N LEU A 144 26.07 -53.09 50.16
CA LEU A 144 26.30 -52.18 49.03
C LEU A 144 25.08 -51.33 48.67
N LEU A 145 23.89 -51.92 48.75
CA LEU A 145 22.65 -51.25 48.33
C LEU A 145 22.42 -49.90 49.05
N PRO A 146 22.63 -49.77 50.39
CA PRO A 146 22.52 -48.47 51.07
C PRO A 146 23.51 -47.42 50.52
N SER A 147 24.75 -47.82 50.26
CA SER A 147 25.81 -46.94 49.73
C SER A 147 25.49 -46.46 48.30
N ILE A 148 24.94 -47.34 47.46
CA ILE A 148 24.52 -47.02 46.09
C ILE A 148 23.33 -46.05 46.10
N LEU A 149 22.30 -46.32 46.92
CA LEU A 149 21.12 -45.46 47.07
C LEU A 149 21.49 -44.07 47.64
N LEU A 150 22.37 -44.03 48.64
CA LEU A 150 22.89 -42.78 49.20
C LEU A 150 23.69 -42.00 48.13
N HIS A 151 24.46 -42.69 47.28
CA HIS A 151 25.18 -42.03 46.19
C HIS A 151 24.22 -41.40 45.16
N PHE A 152 23.15 -42.09 44.75
CA PHE A 152 22.14 -41.53 43.85
C PHE A 152 21.48 -40.27 44.44
N ALA A 153 21.11 -40.30 45.72
CA ALA A 153 20.49 -39.16 46.40
C ALA A 153 21.43 -37.94 46.45
N LEU A 154 22.70 -38.16 46.80
CA LEU A 154 23.71 -37.10 46.86
C LEU A 154 24.01 -36.47 45.50
N VAL A 155 24.19 -37.27 44.44
CA VAL A 155 24.44 -36.76 43.07
C VAL A 155 23.23 -35.99 42.55
N THR A 156 22.03 -36.54 42.71
CA THR A 156 20.78 -35.89 42.26
C THR A 156 20.56 -34.55 42.98
N GLY A 157 20.76 -34.53 44.30
CA GLY A 157 20.69 -33.33 45.12
C GLY A 157 21.71 -32.26 44.70
N ALA A 158 22.98 -32.65 44.53
CA ALA A 158 24.04 -31.72 44.10
C ALA A 158 23.77 -31.14 42.70
N MET A 159 23.46 -31.99 41.72
CA MET A 159 23.22 -31.56 40.33
C MET A 159 21.94 -30.71 40.19
N GLY A 160 20.90 -31.00 40.99
CA GLY A 160 19.69 -30.18 41.08
C GLY A 160 19.97 -28.82 41.74
N ALA A 161 20.65 -28.80 42.89
CA ALA A 161 21.00 -27.58 43.60
C ALA A 161 21.86 -26.64 42.74
N MET A 162 22.85 -27.14 42.01
CA MET A 162 23.64 -26.34 41.07
C MET A 162 22.78 -25.64 40.00
N ARG A 163 21.81 -26.37 39.42
CA ARG A 163 20.90 -25.84 38.39
C ARG A 163 19.94 -24.79 38.96
N ILE A 164 19.39 -25.02 40.16
CA ILE A 164 18.53 -24.06 40.88
C ILE A 164 19.31 -22.80 41.28
N CYS A 165 20.50 -22.94 41.87
CA CYS A 165 21.34 -21.80 42.24
C CYS A 165 21.75 -20.97 41.01
N ARG A 166 22.05 -21.60 39.87
CA ARG A 166 22.35 -20.89 38.62
C ARG A 166 21.15 -20.08 38.13
N ARG A 167 19.93 -20.61 38.23
CA ARG A 167 18.68 -19.87 37.92
C ARG A 167 18.51 -18.68 38.86
N ALA A 168 18.56 -18.91 40.18
CA ALA A 168 18.37 -17.87 41.19
C ALA A 168 19.42 -16.74 41.11
N LEU A 169 20.68 -17.08 40.83
CA LEU A 169 21.75 -16.09 40.63
C LEU A 169 21.50 -15.26 39.37
N ARG A 170 21.13 -15.89 38.25
CA ARG A 170 20.85 -15.17 36.99
C ARG A 170 19.64 -14.24 37.12
N GLU A 171 18.62 -14.67 37.86
CA GLU A 171 17.43 -13.89 38.15
C GLU A 171 17.73 -12.68 39.05
N ARG A 172 18.53 -12.87 40.12
CA ARG A 172 19.03 -11.76 40.97
C ARG A 172 19.92 -10.78 40.21
N LEU A 173 20.78 -11.26 39.31
CA LEU A 173 21.64 -10.42 38.48
C LEU A 173 20.82 -9.60 37.47
N ARG A 174 19.85 -10.23 36.78
CA ARG A 174 18.91 -9.52 35.89
C ARG A 174 18.15 -8.43 36.63
N ASN A 175 17.61 -8.73 37.81
CA ASN A 175 16.85 -7.76 38.60
C ASN A 175 17.72 -6.57 39.11
N ARG A 176 19.05 -6.75 39.24
CA ARG A 176 19.98 -5.63 39.52
C ARG A 176 20.27 -4.75 38.29
N VAL A 177 20.33 -5.34 37.09
CA VAL A 177 20.53 -4.57 35.84
C VAL A 177 19.26 -3.79 35.49
N VAL A 178 18.09 -4.42 35.55
CA VAL A 178 16.79 -3.77 35.28
C VAL A 178 16.49 -2.63 36.27
N ARG A 179 16.85 -2.78 37.56
CA ARG A 179 16.73 -1.69 38.56
C ARG A 179 17.59 -0.46 38.29
N LYS A 180 18.54 -0.51 37.34
CA LYS A 180 19.33 0.67 36.94
C LYS A 180 18.71 1.46 35.79
N ILE A 181 17.62 0.97 35.20
CA ILE A 181 16.85 1.63 34.14
C ILE A 181 15.54 2.09 34.76
N GLU A 182 15.56 3.23 35.46
CA GLU A 182 14.33 3.91 35.89
C GLU A 182 13.64 4.54 34.67
N VAL A 183 12.74 3.78 34.02
CA VAL A 183 11.72 4.37 33.17
C VAL A 183 10.75 5.11 34.09
N LYS A 184 10.82 6.44 34.07
CA LYS A 184 10.31 7.30 35.16
C LYS A 184 8.79 7.47 35.20
N ASP A 185 8.08 6.97 34.20
CA ASP A 185 6.61 6.86 34.15
C ASP A 185 6.20 5.53 33.52
N ARG A 186 5.31 4.78 34.18
CA ARG A 186 4.63 3.59 33.63
C ARG A 186 3.13 3.74 33.84
N ARG A 187 2.36 3.63 32.76
CA ARG A 187 0.90 3.79 32.81
C ARG A 187 0.24 2.69 33.64
N ARG A 188 -0.69 3.00 34.53
CA ARG A 188 -1.37 1.99 35.36
C ARG A 188 -2.56 1.38 34.62
N VAL A 189 -2.63 0.05 34.58
CA VAL A 189 -3.66 -0.67 33.80
C VAL A 189 -4.40 -1.75 34.60
N LEU A 190 -5.70 -1.89 34.32
CA LEU A 190 -6.52 -3.03 34.75
C LEU A 190 -6.62 -4.06 33.62
N LEU A 191 -6.51 -5.35 33.95
CA LEU A 191 -6.81 -6.44 33.02
C LEU A 191 -8.27 -6.89 33.18
N ILE A 192 -8.97 -7.17 32.09
CA ILE A 192 -10.32 -7.76 32.08
C ILE A 192 -10.30 -9.00 31.20
N GLY A 193 -10.54 -10.17 31.81
CA GLY A 193 -10.53 -11.45 31.11
C GLY A 193 -10.32 -12.64 32.03
N GLU A 194 -9.99 -13.79 31.44
CA GLU A 194 -9.74 -15.04 32.17
C GLU A 194 -8.42 -15.00 32.97
N LEU A 195 -8.38 -15.74 34.08
CA LEU A 195 -7.25 -15.70 35.01
C LEU A 195 -5.94 -16.26 34.41
N ASP A 196 -6.01 -17.26 33.54
CA ASP A 196 -4.83 -17.84 32.89
C ASP A 196 -4.26 -16.92 31.80
N TRP A 197 -5.11 -16.24 31.04
CA TRP A 197 -4.68 -15.15 30.14
C TRP A 197 -4.03 -14.01 30.94
N ALA A 198 -4.70 -13.54 32.00
CA ALA A 198 -4.17 -12.47 32.85
C ALA A 198 -2.80 -12.86 33.45
N ARG A 199 -2.63 -14.13 33.85
CA ARG A 199 -1.36 -14.68 34.31
C ARG A 199 -0.26 -14.58 33.24
N ALA A 200 -0.53 -15.06 32.03
CA ALA A 200 0.43 -15.03 30.93
C ALA A 200 0.89 -13.59 30.61
N ILE A 201 -0.05 -12.64 30.58
CA ILE A 201 0.22 -11.21 30.39
C ILE A 201 1.08 -10.64 31.54
N ILE A 202 0.79 -10.97 32.80
CA ILE A 202 1.60 -10.50 33.95
C ILE A 202 3.02 -11.08 33.93
N GLU A 203 3.19 -12.35 33.59
CA GLU A 203 4.50 -12.98 33.48
C GLU A 203 5.33 -12.37 32.33
N LEU A 204 4.70 -12.08 31.19
CA LEU A 204 5.34 -11.45 30.03
C LEU A 204 5.71 -9.97 30.29
N ALA A 205 4.80 -9.17 30.86
CA ALA A 205 5.03 -7.78 31.23
C ALA A 205 6.14 -7.58 32.28
N ARG A 206 6.46 -8.63 33.05
CA ARG A 206 7.62 -8.68 33.96
C ARG A 206 8.90 -9.21 33.33
N ALA A 207 8.78 -9.99 32.24
CA ALA A 207 9.92 -10.51 31.51
C ALA A 207 10.55 -9.43 30.60
N ASP A 208 9.73 -8.52 30.08
CA ASP A 208 10.10 -7.40 29.21
C ASP A 208 10.56 -6.15 30.02
N PRO A 209 11.84 -5.74 29.96
CA PRO A 209 12.32 -4.52 30.62
C PRO A 209 11.74 -3.22 30.05
N SER A 210 11.30 -3.24 28.79
CA SER A 210 10.80 -2.08 28.05
C SER A 210 9.29 -1.84 28.21
N CYS A 211 8.59 -2.73 28.92
CA CYS A 211 7.15 -2.64 29.15
C CYS A 211 6.76 -1.27 29.74
N THR A 212 5.86 -0.58 29.05
CA THR A 212 5.46 0.83 29.30
C THR A 212 4.34 0.99 30.32
N PHE A 213 3.83 -0.12 30.88
CA PHE A 213 2.69 -0.13 31.79
C PHE A 213 2.90 -1.00 33.06
N GLU A 214 2.14 -0.70 34.11
CA GLU A 214 2.08 -1.45 35.37
C GLU A 214 0.66 -2.00 35.57
N ILE A 215 0.54 -3.32 35.75
CA ILE A 215 -0.75 -3.97 35.97
C ILE A 215 -1.15 -3.86 37.45
N CYS A 216 -2.20 -3.09 37.75
CA CYS A 216 -2.63 -2.81 39.13
C CYS A 216 -3.72 -3.75 39.67
N GLY A 217 -4.44 -4.46 38.79
CA GLY A 217 -5.52 -5.39 39.18
C GLY A 217 -6.12 -6.18 38.01
N ILE A 218 -6.85 -7.24 38.34
CA ILE A 218 -7.60 -8.09 37.40
C ILE A 218 -9.09 -8.02 37.72
N LEU A 219 -9.93 -7.85 36.70
CA LEU A 219 -11.38 -8.06 36.75
C LEU A 219 -11.76 -9.29 35.93
N THR A 220 -12.68 -10.10 36.43
CA THR A 220 -13.09 -11.38 35.80
C THR A 220 -14.47 -11.77 36.29
N ASP A 221 -15.29 -12.37 35.41
CA ASP A 221 -16.66 -12.79 35.72
C ASP A 221 -16.71 -13.96 36.72
N THR A 222 -15.57 -14.59 37.01
CA THR A 222 -15.48 -15.67 38.00
C THR A 222 -15.65 -15.14 39.43
N PRO A 223 -16.53 -15.73 40.27
CA PRO A 223 -17.01 -15.13 41.53
C PRO A 223 -16.00 -15.12 42.71
N HIS A 224 -14.69 -15.22 42.45
CA HIS A 224 -13.65 -15.33 43.47
C HIS A 224 -13.15 -13.95 43.96
N VAL A 225 -14.01 -13.23 44.69
CA VAL A 225 -13.72 -11.88 45.17
C VAL A 225 -12.87 -11.88 46.47
N GLY A 226 -11.77 -11.12 46.48
CA GLY A 226 -11.28 -10.46 47.69
C GLY A 226 -9.97 -10.97 48.33
N ARG A 227 -9.46 -12.15 48.00
CA ARG A 227 -8.14 -12.64 48.49
C ARG A 227 -7.25 -13.33 47.45
N LEU A 228 -7.76 -13.62 46.26
CA LEU A 228 -7.00 -14.31 45.21
C LEU A 228 -5.95 -13.36 44.60
N GLN A 229 -4.72 -13.84 44.45
CA GLN A 229 -3.66 -13.16 43.72
C GLN A 229 -3.11 -14.06 42.61
N ILE A 230 -3.11 -13.57 41.38
CA ILE A 230 -2.51 -14.25 40.22
C ILE A 230 -1.17 -13.58 39.94
N ALA A 231 -0.09 -14.36 40.00
CA ALA A 231 1.28 -13.86 39.92
C ALA A 231 1.57 -12.66 40.87
N GLY A 232 0.85 -12.49 41.98
CA GLY A 232 1.00 -11.36 42.91
C GLY A 232 0.22 -10.08 42.54
N VAL A 233 -0.68 -10.13 41.55
CA VAL A 233 -1.66 -9.08 41.25
C VAL A 233 -3.01 -9.49 41.86
N ARG A 234 -3.73 -8.57 42.52
CA ARG A 234 -5.04 -8.83 43.15
C ARG A 234 -6.13 -9.02 42.09
N VAL A 235 -6.99 -10.02 42.28
CA VAL A 235 -8.29 -10.12 41.61
C VAL A 235 -9.29 -9.24 42.36
N LEU A 236 -9.84 -8.23 41.69
CA LEU A 236 -10.61 -7.14 42.31
C LEU A 236 -12.13 -7.33 42.21
N GLY A 237 -12.59 -8.35 41.49
CA GLY A 237 -13.99 -8.74 41.33
C GLY A 237 -14.45 -8.75 39.87
N PRO A 238 -15.76 -8.80 39.62
CA PRO A 238 -16.29 -8.83 38.26
C PRO A 238 -16.37 -7.42 37.64
N PRO A 239 -16.48 -7.31 36.30
CA PRO A 239 -16.28 -6.06 35.57
C PRO A 239 -17.28 -4.95 35.93
N GLU A 240 -18.50 -5.29 36.37
CA GLU A 240 -19.53 -4.32 36.78
C GLU A 240 -19.09 -3.46 37.97
N ARG A 241 -18.13 -3.95 38.78
CA ARG A 241 -17.58 -3.22 39.91
C ARG A 241 -16.52 -2.18 39.52
N LEU A 242 -16.26 -1.95 38.22
CA LEU A 242 -15.25 -1.02 37.72
C LEU A 242 -15.26 0.34 38.44
N ARG A 243 -16.42 0.99 38.58
CA ARG A 243 -16.56 2.28 39.30
C ARG A 243 -16.05 2.21 40.75
N LEU A 244 -16.45 1.17 41.49
CA LEU A 244 -16.02 0.96 42.89
C LEU A 244 -14.52 0.64 42.98
N VAL A 245 -14.01 -0.17 42.06
CA VAL A 245 -12.60 -0.58 42.01
C VAL A 245 -11.69 0.62 41.69
N VAL A 246 -12.08 1.45 40.73
CA VAL A 246 -11.32 2.65 40.34
C VAL A 246 -11.35 3.70 41.44
N ALA A 247 -12.48 3.88 42.13
CA ALA A 247 -12.55 4.75 43.32
C ALA A 247 -11.62 4.26 44.45
N ALA A 248 -11.64 2.96 44.77
CA ALA A 248 -10.77 2.37 45.78
C ALA A 248 -9.27 2.50 45.43
N LEU A 249 -8.89 2.20 44.18
CA LEU A 249 -7.52 2.38 43.70
C LEU A 249 -7.10 3.86 43.67
N THR A 250 -8.02 4.79 43.41
CA THR A 250 -7.74 6.24 43.48
C THR A 250 -7.44 6.67 44.91
N ALA A 251 -8.19 6.16 45.90
CA ALA A 251 -7.92 6.38 47.32
C ALA A 251 -6.57 5.78 47.78
N GLU A 252 -6.13 4.66 47.17
CA GLU A 252 -4.77 4.10 47.36
C GLU A 252 -3.65 4.88 46.62
N ALA A 253 -3.95 6.01 45.94
CA ALA A 253 -3.03 6.73 45.05
C ALA A 253 -2.50 5.88 43.86
N ARG A 254 -3.31 4.94 43.39
CA ARG A 254 -3.04 3.98 42.31
C ARG A 254 -4.11 4.00 41.21
N ARG A 255 -4.75 5.15 40.94
CA ARG A 255 -5.79 5.29 39.89
C ARG A 255 -5.27 4.71 38.56
N PRO A 256 -5.98 3.76 37.93
CA PRO A 256 -5.64 3.28 36.60
C PRO A 256 -5.91 4.36 35.55
N GLU A 257 -5.17 4.32 34.45
CA GLU A 257 -5.34 5.20 33.28
C GLU A 257 -5.98 4.44 32.10
N ALA A 258 -5.81 3.11 32.07
CA ALA A 258 -6.35 2.28 31.00
C ALA A 258 -6.84 0.90 31.45
N ILE A 259 -7.63 0.28 30.57
CA ILE A 259 -8.22 -1.04 30.70
C ILE A 259 -7.75 -1.87 29.50
N ILE A 260 -7.31 -3.11 29.75
CA ILE A 260 -6.91 -4.07 28.73
C ILE A 260 -7.89 -5.23 28.74
N VAL A 261 -8.55 -5.47 27.61
CA VAL A 261 -9.59 -6.52 27.48
C VAL A 261 -9.03 -7.71 26.71
N HIS A 262 -9.35 -8.92 27.15
CA HIS A 262 -9.05 -10.17 26.43
C HIS A 262 -9.87 -10.27 25.13
N GLU A 263 -9.34 -10.97 24.13
CA GLU A 263 -9.95 -11.13 22.80
C GLU A 263 -10.53 -12.56 22.68
N ASP A 264 -11.84 -12.68 22.88
CA ASP A 264 -12.65 -13.89 22.66
C ASP A 264 -13.91 -13.47 21.88
N SER A 265 -14.07 -13.99 20.66
CA SER A 265 -14.73 -13.26 19.55
C SER A 265 -16.22 -12.98 19.75
N GLU A 266 -16.93 -13.73 20.59
CA GLU A 266 -18.35 -13.46 20.92
C GLU A 266 -18.52 -12.70 22.24
N LYS A 267 -17.77 -13.07 23.29
CA LYS A 267 -17.96 -12.52 24.65
C LYS A 267 -17.32 -11.16 24.87
N SER A 268 -16.24 -10.85 24.14
CA SER A 268 -15.52 -9.59 24.32
C SER A 268 -16.36 -8.39 23.91
N HIS A 269 -17.16 -8.45 22.83
CA HIS A 269 -17.97 -7.32 22.36
C HIS A 269 -19.09 -6.94 23.34
N ASP A 270 -19.85 -7.91 23.85
CA ASP A 270 -20.92 -7.71 24.84
C ASP A 270 -20.36 -7.15 26.16
N THR A 271 -19.21 -7.67 26.59
CA THR A 271 -18.47 -7.15 27.75
C THR A 271 -17.95 -5.73 27.52
N LEU A 272 -17.47 -5.41 26.31
CA LEU A 272 -17.02 -4.07 25.95
C LEU A 272 -18.18 -3.06 25.92
N ALA A 273 -19.33 -3.45 25.36
CA ALA A 273 -20.53 -2.63 25.31
C ALA A 273 -21.06 -2.29 26.72
N ARG A 274 -21.05 -3.26 27.66
CA ARG A 274 -21.36 -3.03 29.08
C ARG A 274 -20.39 -2.06 29.76
N LEU A 275 -19.10 -2.14 29.43
CA LEU A 275 -18.04 -1.38 30.11
C LEU A 275 -17.80 0.02 29.54
N LEU A 276 -18.08 0.25 28.26
CA LEU A 276 -17.87 1.53 27.58
C LEU A 276 -18.46 2.74 28.33
N PRO A 277 -19.73 2.74 28.79
CA PRO A 277 -20.29 3.84 29.56
C PRO A 277 -19.54 4.09 30.87
N ALA A 278 -19.23 3.04 31.62
CA ALA A 278 -18.53 3.14 32.90
C ALA A 278 -17.07 3.60 32.72
N ALA A 279 -16.39 3.20 31.63
CA ALA A 279 -15.06 3.66 31.30
C ALA A 279 -15.05 5.12 30.83
N ASP A 280 -16.04 5.54 30.03
CA ASP A 280 -16.23 6.92 29.59
C ASP A 280 -16.47 7.89 30.77
N ASP A 281 -17.23 7.47 31.79
CA ASP A 281 -17.48 8.24 33.02
C ASP A 281 -16.24 8.36 33.92
N LEU A 282 -15.37 7.33 33.92
CA LEU A 282 -14.16 7.24 34.76
C LEU A 282 -12.90 7.76 34.07
N GLU A 283 -13.04 8.23 32.82
CA GLU A 283 -11.97 8.76 31.96
C GLU A 283 -10.87 7.72 31.66
N LEU A 284 -11.24 6.45 31.50
CA LEU A 284 -10.31 5.35 31.27
C LEU A 284 -10.16 5.02 29.79
N THR A 285 -8.92 4.85 29.32
CA THR A 285 -8.65 4.42 27.93
C THR A 285 -8.84 2.91 27.82
N ILE A 286 -9.54 2.39 26.78
CA ILE A 286 -9.65 0.95 26.54
C ILE A 286 -8.70 0.53 25.41
N GLY A 287 -7.99 -0.59 25.59
CA GLY A 287 -7.09 -1.16 24.59
C GLY A 287 -6.97 -2.69 24.66
N ARG A 288 -6.15 -3.23 23.76
CA ARG A 288 -5.72 -4.64 23.68
C ARG A 288 -4.20 -4.72 23.79
N ILE A 289 -3.67 -5.93 23.96
CA ILE A 289 -2.23 -6.19 23.91
C ILE A 289 -1.91 -6.87 22.58
N ARG A 290 -0.98 -6.29 21.82
CA ARG A 290 -0.38 -6.94 20.65
C ARG A 290 1.00 -7.46 21.02
N HIS A 291 1.24 -8.76 20.83
CA HIS A 291 2.56 -9.35 21.00
C HIS A 291 3.31 -9.31 19.66
N LEU A 292 4.21 -8.35 19.50
CA LEU A 292 5.07 -8.30 18.31
C LEU A 292 6.12 -9.41 18.40
N TRP A 293 6.06 -10.35 17.46
CA TRP A 293 7.17 -11.26 17.15
C TRP A 293 8.03 -10.55 16.10
N GLY A 294 9.34 -10.50 16.32
CA GLY A 294 10.23 -9.60 15.57
C GLY A 294 10.42 -9.99 14.11
N GLU A 295 9.71 -9.31 13.22
CA GLU A 295 10.17 -9.10 11.85
C GLU A 295 11.16 -7.92 11.82
N ALA A 296 12.21 -8.04 11.00
CA ALA A 296 13.26 -7.04 10.77
C ALA A 296 14.06 -6.54 12.00
N GLY A 297 15.05 -7.34 12.44
CA GLY A 297 16.37 -6.80 12.83
C GLY A 297 16.47 -5.96 14.11
N GLY A 298 15.89 -6.41 15.23
CA GLY A 298 16.07 -5.79 16.55
C GLY A 298 16.00 -6.81 17.69
N ASP A 299 16.84 -6.64 18.72
CA ASP A 299 16.97 -7.60 19.84
C ASP A 299 15.88 -7.37 20.91
N GLY A 300 14.67 -7.91 20.69
CA GLY A 300 13.61 -7.90 21.70
C GLY A 300 12.19 -8.24 21.21
N SER A 301 11.49 -9.09 21.96
CA SER A 301 10.02 -9.20 21.90
C SER A 301 9.42 -8.13 22.82
N HIS A 302 8.64 -7.20 22.27
CA HIS A 302 8.12 -6.04 23.00
C HIS A 302 6.61 -6.10 23.17
N LEU A 303 6.14 -5.77 24.38
CA LEU A 303 4.71 -5.63 24.69
C LEU A 303 4.24 -4.19 24.42
N GLN A 304 3.32 -4.02 23.47
CA GLN A 304 2.70 -2.73 23.18
C GLN A 304 1.18 -2.76 23.42
N LEU A 305 0.68 -1.67 24.01
CA LEU A 305 -0.75 -1.41 24.16
C LEU A 305 -1.29 -0.89 22.83
N GLU A 306 -2.19 -1.64 22.20
CA GLU A 306 -2.90 -1.25 20.99
C GLU A 306 -4.27 -0.67 21.37
N GLN A 307 -4.69 0.41 20.70
CA GLN A 307 -6.00 1.02 20.94
C GLN A 307 -7.06 0.34 20.09
N LEU A 308 -8.31 0.29 20.59
CA LEU A 308 -9.40 -0.38 19.87
C LEU A 308 -9.66 0.25 18.49
N PRO A 309 -10.04 -0.57 17.48
CA PRO A 309 -10.55 -0.06 16.20
C PRO A 309 -11.77 0.83 16.42
N LEU A 310 -11.84 1.94 15.67
CA LEU A 310 -12.90 2.95 15.85
C LEU A 310 -14.33 2.41 15.65
N ALA A 311 -14.51 1.35 14.86
CA ALA A 311 -15.80 0.70 14.67
C ALA A 311 -16.36 0.14 16.00
N GLU A 312 -15.51 -0.41 16.86
CA GLU A 312 -15.91 -0.98 18.15
C GLU A 312 -16.26 0.08 19.21
N LEU A 313 -15.67 1.28 19.09
CA LEU A 313 -15.97 2.45 19.93
C LEU A 313 -17.39 3.02 19.71
N LEU A 314 -18.13 2.49 18.72
CA LEU A 314 -19.54 2.79 18.52
C LEU A 314 -20.48 1.80 19.23
N GLY A 315 -19.95 0.74 19.85
CA GLY A 315 -20.70 -0.11 20.77
C GLY A 315 -21.78 -1.00 20.14
N ARG A 316 -21.66 -1.35 18.85
CA ARG A 316 -22.57 -2.28 18.17
C ARG A 316 -21.83 -3.49 17.59
N PRO A 317 -22.45 -4.69 17.54
CA PRO A 317 -21.90 -5.82 16.80
C PRO A 317 -21.95 -5.54 15.30
N MET A 318 -20.96 -6.07 14.55
CA MET A 318 -21.07 -6.20 13.11
C MET A 318 -22.04 -7.35 12.82
N VAL A 319 -22.96 -7.19 11.86
CA VAL A 319 -23.82 -8.29 11.43
C VAL A 319 -22.99 -9.25 10.59
N GLU A 320 -22.78 -10.48 11.04
CA GLU A 320 -22.23 -11.54 10.18
C GLU A 320 -23.31 -12.09 9.24
N LEU A 321 -22.95 -12.23 7.97
CA LEU A 321 -23.91 -12.36 6.87
C LEU A 321 -23.54 -13.53 5.96
N ASP A 322 -24.54 -14.36 5.61
CA ASP A 322 -24.35 -15.52 4.73
C ASP A 322 -23.90 -15.11 3.32
N LYS A 323 -22.68 -15.53 2.97
CA LYS A 323 -22.01 -15.20 1.71
C LYS A 323 -22.42 -16.13 0.55
N SER A 324 -23.09 -17.25 0.85
CA SER A 324 -23.42 -18.31 -0.11
C SER A 324 -24.34 -17.86 -1.26
N PRO A 325 -25.40 -17.05 -1.04
CA PRO A 325 -26.24 -16.55 -2.13
C PRO A 325 -25.49 -15.60 -3.05
N VAL A 326 -24.67 -14.71 -2.46
CA VAL A 326 -23.91 -13.69 -3.19
C VAL A 326 -22.92 -14.37 -4.14
N ALA A 327 -22.24 -15.42 -3.67
CA ALA A 327 -21.36 -16.26 -4.50
C ALA A 327 -22.09 -16.82 -5.74
N ARG A 328 -23.28 -17.40 -5.58
CA ARG A 328 -24.07 -17.94 -6.71
C ARG A 328 -24.48 -16.87 -7.74
N THR A 329 -24.68 -15.63 -7.29
CA THR A 329 -25.13 -14.53 -8.16
C THR A 329 -23.98 -13.92 -8.95
N ILE A 330 -22.78 -13.84 -8.36
CA ILE A 330 -21.61 -13.15 -8.93
C ILE A 330 -20.72 -14.10 -9.72
N ALA A 331 -20.60 -15.37 -9.31
CA ALA A 331 -19.69 -16.34 -9.93
C ALA A 331 -19.92 -16.44 -11.46
N GLY A 332 -18.83 -16.31 -12.22
CA GLY A 332 -18.85 -16.34 -13.68
C GLY A 332 -19.63 -15.22 -14.37
N GLN A 333 -20.12 -14.19 -13.67
CA GLN A 333 -20.74 -13.01 -14.31
C GLN A 333 -19.67 -11.99 -14.71
N ARG A 334 -19.97 -11.20 -15.76
CA ARG A 334 -19.25 -9.96 -16.06
C ARG A 334 -19.84 -8.81 -15.26
N VAL A 335 -19.04 -8.17 -14.41
CA VAL A 335 -19.52 -7.16 -13.45
C VAL A 335 -18.91 -5.79 -13.74
N LEU A 336 -19.70 -4.73 -13.80
CA LEU A 336 -19.20 -3.36 -13.95
C LEU A 336 -19.47 -2.56 -12.68
N VAL A 337 -18.43 -1.92 -12.13
CA VAL A 337 -18.52 -1.05 -10.96
C VAL A 337 -18.19 0.38 -11.37
N THR A 338 -19.15 1.30 -11.30
CA THR A 338 -18.89 2.73 -11.53
C THR A 338 -18.49 3.42 -10.22
N GLY A 339 -17.55 4.34 -10.26
CA GLY A 339 -16.96 4.95 -9.07
C GLY A 339 -16.00 3.99 -8.35
N ALA A 340 -15.40 3.06 -9.11
CA ALA A 340 -14.61 1.94 -8.61
C ALA A 340 -13.43 2.36 -7.71
N GLY A 341 -12.87 3.57 -7.91
CA GLY A 341 -11.76 4.06 -7.11
C GLY A 341 -12.16 4.82 -5.84
N GLY A 342 -13.46 5.10 -5.66
CA GLY A 342 -14.03 5.68 -4.43
C GLY A 342 -14.22 4.64 -3.31
N THR A 343 -14.37 5.07 -2.05
CA THR A 343 -14.37 4.17 -0.87
C THR A 343 -15.32 2.96 -0.99
N ILE A 344 -16.57 3.19 -1.42
CA ILE A 344 -17.58 2.11 -1.55
C ILE A 344 -17.33 1.29 -2.81
N GLY A 345 -16.91 1.92 -3.91
CA GLY A 345 -16.58 1.24 -5.16
C GLY A 345 -15.39 0.28 -5.00
N SER A 346 -14.34 0.69 -4.30
CA SER A 346 -13.16 -0.16 -4.12
C SER A 346 -13.42 -1.32 -3.17
N GLU A 347 -14.26 -1.14 -2.14
CA GLU A 347 -14.72 -2.26 -1.31
C GLU A 347 -15.67 -3.19 -2.07
N LEU A 348 -16.59 -2.66 -2.90
CA LEU A 348 -17.41 -3.47 -3.81
C LEU A 348 -16.52 -4.35 -4.69
N VAL A 349 -15.54 -3.76 -5.39
CA VAL A 349 -14.59 -4.52 -6.24
C VAL A 349 -13.86 -5.60 -5.43
N ARG A 350 -13.34 -5.25 -4.25
CA ARG A 350 -12.59 -6.16 -3.36
C ARG A 350 -13.43 -7.35 -2.89
N GLN A 351 -14.70 -7.14 -2.56
CA GLN A 351 -15.61 -8.23 -2.16
C GLN A 351 -16.11 -9.03 -3.37
N ILE A 352 -16.49 -8.36 -4.47
CA ILE A 352 -16.94 -9.00 -5.72
C ILE A 352 -15.86 -9.93 -6.27
N ALA A 353 -14.58 -9.52 -6.27
CA ALA A 353 -13.46 -10.35 -6.71
C ALA A 353 -13.33 -11.67 -5.90
N GLY A 354 -13.63 -11.63 -4.59
CA GLY A 354 -13.66 -12.81 -3.73
C GLY A 354 -14.73 -13.85 -4.06
N PHE A 355 -15.66 -13.56 -4.98
CA PHE A 355 -16.74 -14.46 -5.41
C PHE A 355 -16.53 -15.10 -6.79
N GLY A 356 -15.36 -14.92 -7.42
CA GLY A 356 -15.00 -15.54 -8.69
C GLY A 356 -15.86 -15.12 -9.91
N PRO A 357 -16.02 -13.80 -10.18
CA PRO A 357 -16.64 -13.32 -11.41
C PRO A 357 -15.78 -13.67 -12.64
N ALA A 358 -16.38 -13.64 -13.83
CA ALA A 358 -15.63 -13.84 -15.07
C ALA A 358 -14.68 -12.66 -15.37
N GLU A 359 -15.17 -11.43 -15.14
CA GLU A 359 -14.37 -10.21 -15.19
C GLU A 359 -15.01 -9.11 -14.31
N ILE A 360 -14.19 -8.13 -13.90
CA ILE A 360 -14.66 -6.90 -13.28
C ILE A 360 -14.17 -5.69 -14.09
N VAL A 361 -15.12 -4.88 -14.57
CA VAL A 361 -14.86 -3.59 -15.20
C VAL A 361 -14.89 -2.50 -14.14
N LEU A 362 -13.73 -1.88 -13.91
CA LEU A 362 -13.49 -0.78 -13.00
C LEU A 362 -13.70 0.53 -13.77
N LEU A 363 -14.82 1.22 -13.54
CA LEU A 363 -15.12 2.49 -14.19
C LEU A 363 -15.00 3.63 -13.17
N ASP A 364 -14.11 4.59 -13.42
CA ASP A 364 -14.04 5.85 -12.67
C ASP A 364 -13.60 6.99 -13.59
N HIS A 365 -13.90 8.23 -13.19
CA HIS A 365 -13.44 9.44 -13.87
C HIS A 365 -12.08 9.94 -13.37
N ALA A 366 -11.64 9.49 -12.20
CA ALA A 366 -10.43 9.98 -11.54
C ALA A 366 -9.29 8.97 -11.69
N GLU A 367 -8.34 9.27 -12.58
CA GLU A 367 -7.19 8.42 -12.93
C GLU A 367 -6.47 7.86 -11.68
N TYR A 368 -6.08 8.71 -10.73
CA TYR A 368 -5.39 8.28 -9.52
C TYR A 368 -6.21 7.29 -8.67
N ASN A 369 -7.52 7.50 -8.55
CA ASN A 369 -8.38 6.60 -7.79
C ASN A 369 -8.55 5.25 -8.51
N LEU A 370 -8.68 5.26 -9.83
CA LEU A 370 -8.78 4.07 -10.68
C LEU A 370 -7.48 3.25 -10.65
N TYR A 371 -6.33 3.91 -10.88
CA TYR A 371 -5.01 3.29 -10.81
C TYR A 371 -4.74 2.64 -9.45
N ARG A 372 -5.06 3.34 -8.35
CA ARG A 372 -4.85 2.80 -6.99
C ARG A 372 -5.68 1.53 -6.72
N VAL A 373 -6.95 1.48 -7.15
CA VAL A 373 -7.76 0.28 -6.96
C VAL A 373 -7.32 -0.84 -7.91
N ASP A 374 -6.99 -0.54 -9.17
CA ASP A 374 -6.51 -1.52 -10.16
C ASP A 374 -5.25 -2.24 -9.69
N LEU A 375 -4.26 -1.49 -9.16
CA LEU A 375 -3.05 -2.06 -8.57
C LEU A 375 -3.36 -2.99 -7.39
N GLU A 376 -4.14 -2.51 -6.40
CA GLU A 376 -4.47 -3.26 -5.19
C GLU A 376 -5.18 -4.60 -5.50
N VAL A 377 -6.15 -4.57 -6.42
CA VAL A 377 -6.98 -5.75 -6.69
C VAL A 377 -6.28 -6.77 -7.59
N ARG A 378 -5.39 -6.34 -8.50
CA ARG A 378 -4.53 -7.24 -9.28
C ARG A 378 -3.49 -7.96 -8.42
N GLU A 379 -2.89 -7.26 -7.46
CA GLU A 379 -1.95 -7.89 -6.51
C GLU A 379 -2.65 -8.92 -5.61
N ARG A 380 -3.89 -8.63 -5.19
CA ARG A 380 -4.64 -9.46 -4.25
C ARG A 380 -5.43 -10.61 -4.88
N PHE A 381 -5.87 -10.46 -6.13
CA PHE A 381 -6.72 -11.43 -6.84
C PHE A 381 -6.17 -11.70 -8.26
N PRO A 382 -4.99 -12.31 -8.41
CA PRO A 382 -4.33 -12.49 -9.71
C PRO A 382 -5.12 -13.35 -10.71
N ASP A 383 -6.02 -14.21 -10.22
CA ASP A 383 -6.85 -15.10 -11.04
C ASP A 383 -8.13 -14.44 -11.60
N VAL A 384 -8.44 -13.20 -11.20
CA VAL A 384 -9.62 -12.46 -11.67
C VAL A 384 -9.25 -11.46 -12.78
N THR A 385 -10.01 -11.47 -13.87
CA THR A 385 -9.79 -10.54 -14.98
C THR A 385 -10.32 -9.15 -14.63
N PHE A 386 -9.44 -8.14 -14.57
CA PHE A 386 -9.81 -6.74 -14.32
C PHE A 386 -9.60 -5.87 -15.56
N HIS A 387 -10.59 -5.04 -15.88
CA HIS A 387 -10.53 -4.02 -16.94
C HIS A 387 -10.72 -2.62 -16.34
N SER A 388 -9.71 -1.75 -16.43
CA SER A 388 -9.82 -0.35 -15.99
C SER A 388 -10.23 0.58 -17.13
N GLU A 389 -11.35 1.27 -16.96
CA GLU A 389 -11.95 2.17 -17.95
C GLU A 389 -12.09 3.58 -17.35
N LEU A 390 -11.24 4.50 -17.80
CA LEU A 390 -11.26 5.91 -17.38
C LEU A 390 -12.40 6.65 -18.09
N CYS A 391 -13.54 6.80 -17.42
CA CYS A 391 -14.75 7.39 -18.00
C CYS A 391 -15.59 8.12 -16.96
N SER A 392 -16.12 9.30 -17.34
CA SER A 392 -17.15 9.97 -16.56
C SER A 392 -18.54 9.49 -16.99
N ILE A 393 -19.40 9.12 -16.04
CA ILE A 393 -20.81 8.75 -16.29
C ILE A 393 -21.63 9.85 -16.98
N ARG A 394 -21.13 11.10 -16.95
CA ARG A 394 -21.68 12.24 -17.70
C ARG A 394 -21.58 12.05 -19.22
N GLN A 395 -20.57 11.31 -19.69
CA GLN A 395 -20.25 11.16 -21.11
C GLN A 395 -20.93 9.92 -21.72
N MET A 396 -22.23 10.03 -22.04
CA MET A 396 -23.03 8.93 -22.60
C MET A 396 -22.38 8.20 -23.80
N PRO A 397 -21.71 8.87 -24.77
CA PRO A 397 -21.07 8.17 -25.89
C PRO A 397 -19.93 7.23 -25.46
N ALA A 398 -19.07 7.66 -24.53
CA ALA A 398 -17.99 6.83 -24.01
C ALA A 398 -18.53 5.68 -23.14
N LEU A 399 -19.54 5.97 -22.32
CA LEU A 399 -20.23 4.96 -21.50
C LEU A 399 -20.86 3.85 -22.37
N ARG A 400 -21.50 4.22 -23.49
CA ARG A 400 -22.03 3.25 -24.48
C ARG A 400 -20.94 2.36 -25.07
N GLN A 401 -19.78 2.91 -25.43
CA GLN A 401 -18.66 2.12 -25.96
C GLN A 401 -18.14 1.09 -24.95
N ILE A 402 -18.09 1.45 -23.66
CA ILE A 402 -17.69 0.54 -22.57
C ILE A 402 -18.72 -0.58 -22.39
N PHE A 403 -20.02 -0.25 -22.39
CA PHE A 403 -21.09 -1.24 -22.30
C PHE A 403 -21.13 -2.17 -23.53
N ASP A 404 -20.88 -1.66 -24.74
CA ASP A 404 -20.83 -2.46 -25.96
C ASP A 404 -19.64 -3.44 -25.95
N ARG A 405 -18.46 -2.96 -25.50
CA ARG A 405 -17.20 -3.72 -25.43
C ARG A 405 -17.29 -4.89 -24.44
N HIS A 406 -17.74 -4.63 -23.20
CA HIS A 406 -17.70 -5.62 -22.11
C HIS A 406 -19.02 -6.37 -21.88
N ARG A 407 -20.14 -5.83 -22.38
CA ARG A 407 -21.50 -6.41 -22.20
C ARG A 407 -21.75 -6.85 -20.74
N PRO A 408 -21.64 -5.95 -19.76
CA PRO A 408 -21.74 -6.30 -18.35
C PRO A 408 -23.12 -6.88 -18.02
N GLN A 409 -23.15 -7.90 -17.15
CA GLN A 409 -24.39 -8.56 -16.73
C GLN A 409 -24.93 -7.98 -15.42
N LEU A 410 -24.05 -7.52 -14.53
CA LEU A 410 -24.39 -6.86 -13.26
C LEU A 410 -23.68 -5.51 -13.19
N VAL A 411 -24.41 -4.45 -12.83
CA VAL A 411 -23.87 -3.09 -12.72
C VAL A 411 -24.03 -2.57 -11.29
N PHE A 412 -22.93 -2.30 -10.60
CA PHE A 412 -22.92 -1.65 -9.29
C PHE A 412 -22.58 -0.16 -9.45
N HIS A 413 -23.57 0.70 -9.21
CA HIS A 413 -23.47 2.13 -9.46
C HIS A 413 -23.17 2.92 -8.18
N ALA A 414 -21.87 3.13 -7.90
CA ALA A 414 -21.36 3.93 -6.79
C ALA A 414 -20.81 5.33 -7.19
N ALA A 415 -20.76 5.66 -8.48
CA ALA A 415 -20.30 6.96 -8.97
C ALA A 415 -21.28 8.09 -8.63
N ALA A 416 -20.90 8.99 -7.70
CA ALA A 416 -21.70 10.16 -7.33
C ALA A 416 -20.87 11.24 -6.62
N LEU A 417 -21.34 12.49 -6.66
CA LEU A 417 -20.88 13.56 -5.77
C LEU A 417 -21.61 13.48 -4.43
N LYS A 418 -20.85 13.51 -3.33
CA LYS A 418 -21.37 13.27 -1.96
C LYS A 418 -21.18 14.40 -0.95
N HIS A 419 -20.36 15.42 -1.27
CA HIS A 419 -19.99 16.45 -0.31
C HIS A 419 -21.01 17.60 -0.33
N VAL A 420 -21.85 17.69 0.71
CA VAL A 420 -22.92 18.71 0.83
C VAL A 420 -22.42 20.11 0.44
N PRO A 421 -21.35 20.69 1.04
CA PRO A 421 -21.00 22.09 0.74
C PRO A 421 -20.56 22.31 -0.71
N ILE A 422 -19.95 21.30 -1.34
CA ILE A 422 -19.49 21.36 -2.73
C ILE A 422 -20.69 21.26 -3.68
N VAL A 423 -21.65 20.36 -3.41
CA VAL A 423 -22.85 20.20 -4.24
C VAL A 423 -23.85 21.36 -4.05
N GLU A 424 -23.91 21.97 -2.86
CA GLU A 424 -24.68 23.20 -2.66
C GLU A 424 -24.06 24.41 -3.38
N ALA A 425 -22.73 24.49 -3.46
CA ALA A 425 -22.02 25.54 -4.20
C ALA A 425 -22.03 25.33 -5.73
N SER A 426 -22.01 24.07 -6.18
CA SER A 426 -22.02 23.66 -7.59
C SER A 426 -23.25 22.79 -7.91
N PRO A 427 -24.46 23.36 -7.90
CA PRO A 427 -25.70 22.61 -8.10
C PRO A 427 -25.79 21.95 -9.49
N CYS A 428 -25.25 22.60 -10.53
CA CYS A 428 -25.19 22.07 -11.90
C CYS A 428 -24.36 20.78 -11.96
N ASP A 429 -23.19 20.73 -11.31
CA ASP A 429 -22.37 19.51 -11.21
C ASP A 429 -23.07 18.40 -10.42
N GLY A 430 -23.81 18.77 -9.37
CA GLY A 430 -24.67 17.88 -8.61
C GLY A 430 -25.69 17.17 -9.49
N VAL A 431 -26.50 17.95 -10.24
CA VAL A 431 -27.50 17.42 -11.17
C VAL A 431 -26.84 16.61 -12.29
N HIS A 432 -25.79 17.13 -12.91
CA HIS A 432 -25.11 16.47 -14.02
C HIS A 432 -24.54 15.09 -13.62
N THR A 433 -23.95 14.96 -12.43
CA THR A 433 -23.45 13.64 -11.96
C THR A 433 -24.56 12.76 -11.39
N ASN A 434 -25.28 13.24 -10.38
CA ASN A 434 -26.15 12.40 -9.55
C ASN A 434 -27.53 12.13 -10.19
N VAL A 435 -27.94 12.93 -11.18
CA VAL A 435 -29.20 12.76 -11.91
C VAL A 435 -28.92 12.29 -13.33
N LEU A 436 -28.27 13.12 -14.16
CA LEU A 436 -28.06 12.81 -15.58
C LEU A 436 -27.02 11.69 -15.78
N GLY A 437 -25.98 11.63 -14.96
CA GLY A 437 -25.02 10.53 -14.95
C GLY A 437 -25.65 9.19 -14.54
N THR A 438 -26.50 9.19 -13.52
CA THR A 438 -27.28 8.00 -13.13
C THR A 438 -28.25 7.57 -14.24
N ARG A 439 -28.97 8.51 -14.86
CA ARG A 439 -29.80 8.28 -16.06
C ARG A 439 -29.00 7.61 -17.17
N ASN A 440 -27.80 8.10 -17.47
CA ASN A 440 -26.95 7.57 -18.53
C ASN A 440 -26.57 6.10 -18.27
N VAL A 441 -26.17 5.75 -17.04
CA VAL A 441 -25.84 4.36 -16.64
C VAL A 441 -27.08 3.47 -16.70
N ALA A 442 -28.22 3.94 -16.20
CA ALA A 442 -29.47 3.17 -16.23
C ALA A 442 -29.98 2.94 -17.67
N ASN A 443 -29.82 3.92 -18.55
CA ASN A 443 -30.16 3.76 -19.97
C ASN A 443 -29.23 2.75 -20.66
N ALA A 444 -27.94 2.75 -20.36
CA ALA A 444 -26.99 1.77 -20.90
C ALA A 444 -27.31 0.34 -20.41
N VAL A 445 -27.79 0.17 -19.18
CA VAL A 445 -28.28 -1.12 -18.64
C VAL A 445 -29.42 -1.67 -19.48
N CYS A 446 -30.42 -0.84 -19.81
CA CYS A 446 -31.52 -1.22 -20.70
C CYS A 446 -31.05 -1.48 -22.14
N GLU A 447 -30.21 -0.60 -22.70
CA GLU A 447 -29.79 -0.62 -24.11
C GLU A 447 -28.92 -1.84 -24.46
N PHE A 448 -28.08 -2.30 -23.53
CA PHE A 448 -27.15 -3.41 -23.75
C PHE A 448 -27.57 -4.74 -23.09
N GLY A 449 -28.73 -4.78 -22.43
CA GLY A 449 -29.30 -6.01 -21.87
C GLY A 449 -28.59 -6.54 -20.62
N ALA A 450 -28.13 -5.64 -19.74
CA ALA A 450 -27.62 -6.05 -18.44
C ALA A 450 -28.76 -6.57 -17.56
N ARG A 451 -28.53 -7.61 -16.74
CA ARG A 451 -29.59 -8.26 -15.93
C ARG A 451 -30.08 -7.35 -14.80
N ALA A 452 -29.17 -6.58 -14.20
CA ALA A 452 -29.44 -5.80 -13.02
C ALA A 452 -28.49 -4.60 -12.85
N MET A 453 -29.04 -3.53 -12.25
CA MET A 453 -28.31 -2.36 -11.75
C MET A 453 -28.63 -2.14 -10.27
N VAL A 454 -27.58 -1.95 -9.47
CA VAL A 454 -27.66 -1.63 -8.04
C VAL A 454 -27.15 -0.21 -7.82
N GLN A 455 -28.04 0.73 -7.52
CA GLN A 455 -27.73 2.11 -7.23
C GLN A 455 -27.40 2.30 -5.74
N VAL A 456 -26.23 2.87 -5.47
CA VAL A 456 -25.83 3.29 -4.13
C VAL A 456 -26.35 4.69 -3.82
N SER A 457 -27.22 4.79 -2.82
CA SER A 457 -27.83 6.02 -2.31
C SER A 457 -27.51 6.23 -0.82
N THR A 458 -28.11 7.24 -0.19
CA THR A 458 -27.75 7.73 1.15
C THR A 458 -28.98 8.25 1.91
N ASP A 459 -28.92 8.21 3.24
CA ASP A 459 -29.84 8.90 4.17
C ASP A 459 -30.24 10.33 3.74
N LYS A 460 -29.32 11.16 3.21
CA LYS A 460 -29.64 12.53 2.74
C LYS A 460 -30.67 12.61 1.59
N ALA A 461 -30.98 11.51 0.90
CA ALA A 461 -32.01 11.47 -0.14
C ALA A 461 -33.44 11.46 0.44
N VAL A 462 -33.59 11.08 1.72
CA VAL A 462 -34.83 11.10 2.49
C VAL A 462 -35.15 12.55 2.90
N ASN A 463 -36.40 13.01 2.76
CA ASN A 463 -36.83 14.37 3.15
C ASN A 463 -35.77 15.46 2.83
N PRO A 464 -35.34 15.62 1.56
CA PRO A 464 -34.13 16.38 1.22
C PRO A 464 -34.32 17.89 1.41
N VAL A 465 -33.39 18.52 2.13
CA VAL A 465 -33.43 19.96 2.48
C VAL A 465 -32.52 20.82 1.59
N GLY A 466 -31.81 20.20 0.65
CA GLY A 466 -30.79 20.84 -0.20
C GLY A 466 -30.51 20.04 -1.46
N MET A 467 -29.73 20.61 -2.38
CA MET A 467 -29.41 20.06 -3.69
C MET A 467 -28.71 18.71 -3.63
N MET A 468 -27.86 18.44 -2.63
CA MET A 468 -27.19 17.14 -2.56
C MET A 468 -28.19 15.99 -2.32
N GLY A 469 -29.12 16.17 -1.38
CA GLY A 469 -30.21 15.22 -1.15
C GLY A 469 -31.16 15.12 -2.33
N ALA A 470 -31.59 16.27 -2.86
CA ALA A 470 -32.54 16.36 -3.97
C ALA A 470 -32.04 15.65 -5.24
N THR A 471 -30.78 15.85 -5.61
CA THR A 471 -30.17 15.21 -6.79
C THR A 471 -30.04 13.70 -6.60
N LYS A 472 -29.69 13.21 -5.41
CA LYS A 472 -29.73 11.76 -5.12
C LYS A 472 -31.15 11.20 -5.22
N ARG A 473 -32.15 11.88 -4.64
CA ARG A 473 -33.56 11.47 -4.67
C ARG A 473 -34.13 11.37 -6.09
N LEU A 474 -33.81 12.30 -6.99
CA LEU A 474 -34.20 12.20 -8.40
C LEU A 474 -33.57 10.98 -9.10
N GLY A 475 -32.33 10.63 -8.76
CA GLY A 475 -31.70 9.40 -9.23
C GLY A 475 -32.44 8.14 -8.77
N GLU A 476 -32.81 8.06 -7.48
CA GLU A 476 -33.60 6.95 -6.93
C GLU A 476 -34.94 6.80 -7.66
N LEU A 477 -35.67 7.90 -7.83
CA LEU A 477 -36.98 7.93 -8.48
C LEU A 477 -36.91 7.46 -9.94
N TYR A 478 -35.81 7.77 -10.65
CA TYR A 478 -35.58 7.29 -12.01
C TYR A 478 -35.38 5.77 -12.08
N CYS A 479 -34.48 5.23 -11.25
CA CYS A 479 -34.26 3.79 -11.17
C CYS A 479 -35.51 3.04 -10.68
N GLN A 480 -36.25 3.59 -9.72
CA GLN A 480 -37.52 3.03 -9.24
C GLN A 480 -38.59 3.00 -10.34
N ALA A 481 -38.72 4.07 -11.14
CA ALA A 481 -39.65 4.10 -12.28
C ALA A 481 -39.30 3.06 -13.35
N LEU A 482 -38.00 2.86 -13.63
CA LEU A 482 -37.55 1.81 -14.55
C LEU A 482 -37.81 0.40 -14.02
N ASP A 483 -37.55 0.10 -12.74
CA ASP A 483 -37.85 -1.23 -12.17
C ASP A 483 -39.34 -1.56 -12.25
N LEU A 484 -40.21 -0.57 -12.00
CA LEU A 484 -41.66 -0.73 -12.01
C LEU A 484 -42.24 -0.90 -13.42
N ILE A 485 -41.73 -0.20 -14.43
CA ILE A 485 -42.18 -0.36 -15.82
C ILE A 485 -41.82 -1.76 -16.35
N GLY A 486 -40.70 -2.33 -15.92
CA GLY A 486 -40.34 -3.72 -16.19
C GLY A 486 -41.21 -4.77 -15.49
N ALA A 487 -42.25 -4.42 -14.72
CA ALA A 487 -43.04 -5.39 -13.96
C ALA A 487 -43.88 -6.36 -14.81
N SER A 488 -44.21 -5.99 -16.05
CA SER A 488 -44.92 -6.86 -17.00
C SER A 488 -44.00 -7.75 -17.84
N ASP A 489 -42.67 -7.64 -17.68
CA ASP A 489 -41.68 -8.37 -18.47
C ASP A 489 -40.62 -9.02 -17.55
N THR A 490 -40.48 -10.34 -17.67
CA THR A 490 -39.51 -11.12 -16.88
C THR A 490 -38.07 -10.93 -17.36
N GLU A 491 -37.88 -10.55 -18.63
CA GLU A 491 -36.56 -10.31 -19.21
C GLU A 491 -36.07 -8.86 -19.00
N SER A 492 -36.98 -7.96 -18.60
CA SER A 492 -36.64 -6.56 -18.32
C SER A 492 -35.71 -6.41 -17.11
N PRO A 493 -34.65 -5.58 -17.20
CA PRO A 493 -33.67 -5.42 -16.14
C PRO A 493 -34.27 -5.07 -14.77
N ARG A 494 -33.54 -5.46 -13.71
CA ARG A 494 -33.84 -5.08 -12.33
C ARG A 494 -33.08 -3.83 -11.92
N PHE A 495 -33.78 -2.81 -11.42
CA PHE A 495 -33.17 -1.62 -10.85
C PHE A 495 -33.42 -1.56 -9.34
N MET A 496 -32.34 -1.65 -8.56
CA MET A 496 -32.41 -1.73 -7.10
C MET A 496 -31.68 -0.54 -6.49
N THR A 497 -32.31 0.14 -5.53
CA THR A 497 -31.67 1.23 -4.78
C THR A 497 -31.39 0.75 -3.36
N VAL A 498 -30.16 0.97 -2.88
CA VAL A 498 -29.78 0.72 -1.48
C VAL A 498 -29.37 2.03 -0.81
N ARG A 499 -30.00 2.35 0.32
CA ARG A 499 -29.67 3.51 1.17
C ARG A 499 -28.93 3.06 2.42
N PHE A 500 -27.91 3.83 2.78
CA PHE A 500 -27.25 3.75 4.08
C PHE A 500 -26.86 5.14 4.60
N GLY A 501 -26.44 5.18 5.86
CA GLY A 501 -26.01 6.40 6.56
C GLY A 501 -24.53 6.71 6.34
N ASN A 502 -23.85 7.12 7.41
CA ASN A 502 -22.51 7.66 7.31
C ASN A 502 -21.47 6.54 7.46
N VAL A 503 -20.71 6.28 6.40
CA VAL A 503 -19.75 5.17 6.40
C VAL A 503 -18.40 5.61 7.00
N LEU A 504 -17.98 4.88 8.04
CA LEU A 504 -16.76 5.13 8.80
C LEU A 504 -15.51 5.01 7.93
N GLY A 505 -14.52 5.87 8.19
CA GLY A 505 -13.25 5.85 7.47
C GLY A 505 -13.31 6.30 6.00
N SER A 506 -14.50 6.58 5.45
CA SER A 506 -14.65 7.02 4.06
C SER A 506 -14.03 8.40 3.81
N SER A 507 -13.57 8.64 2.57
CA SER A 507 -12.84 9.86 2.20
C SER A 507 -13.66 11.11 2.50
N GLY A 508 -13.09 12.07 3.24
CA GLY A 508 -13.77 13.30 3.64
C GLY A 508 -14.96 13.12 4.60
N SER A 509 -15.01 12.01 5.35
CA SER A 509 -15.90 11.88 6.52
C SER A 509 -15.35 12.62 7.75
N LEU A 510 -16.17 12.75 8.79
CA LEU A 510 -15.83 13.42 10.05
C LEU A 510 -14.57 12.84 10.73
N ILE A 511 -14.40 11.52 10.65
CA ILE A 511 -13.35 10.80 11.38
C ILE A 511 -11.94 11.17 10.90
N PRO A 512 -11.61 11.14 9.58
CA PRO A 512 -10.38 11.71 9.04
C PRO A 512 -10.13 13.17 9.46
N LEU A 513 -11.17 14.00 9.50
CA LEU A 513 -11.04 15.40 9.94
C LEU A 513 -10.61 15.49 11.41
N PHE A 514 -11.24 14.71 12.30
CA PHE A 514 -10.85 14.66 13.71
C PHE A 514 -9.44 14.11 13.90
N LYS A 515 -9.05 13.05 13.18
CA LYS A 515 -7.66 12.54 13.21
C LYS A 515 -6.65 13.63 12.79
N LYS A 516 -6.94 14.38 11.73
CA LYS A 516 -6.11 15.50 11.26
C LYS A 516 -6.02 16.62 12.30
N GLN A 517 -7.14 17.05 12.87
CA GLN A 517 -7.19 18.10 13.89
C GLN A 517 -6.39 17.71 15.16
N ILE A 518 -6.54 16.47 15.63
CA ILE A 518 -5.78 15.90 16.75
C ILE A 518 -4.26 15.87 16.46
N ALA A 519 -3.86 15.47 15.25
CA ALA A 519 -2.46 15.41 14.84
C ALA A 519 -1.84 16.81 14.72
N GLU A 520 -2.58 17.78 14.20
CA GLU A 520 -2.20 19.20 14.13
C GLU A 520 -2.29 19.93 15.49
N GLY A 521 -2.80 19.27 16.53
CA GLY A 521 -2.99 19.84 17.86
C GLY A 521 -4.08 20.91 17.96
N LYS A 522 -4.97 20.98 16.97
CA LYS A 522 -6.12 21.90 16.92
C LYS A 522 -7.32 21.34 17.69
N PRO A 523 -8.21 22.20 18.20
CA PRO A 523 -9.48 21.75 18.78
C PRO A 523 -10.35 21.06 17.72
N LEU A 524 -11.13 20.06 18.14
CA LEU A 524 -12.06 19.38 17.24
C LEU A 524 -13.23 20.28 16.88
N THR A 525 -13.65 20.29 15.61
CA THR A 525 -14.79 21.13 15.17
C THR A 525 -16.06 20.30 15.02
N VAL A 526 -17.04 20.52 15.90
CA VAL A 526 -18.36 19.87 15.84
C VAL A 526 -19.40 20.85 15.28
N THR A 527 -20.23 20.41 14.33
CA THR A 527 -21.22 21.28 13.68
C THR A 527 -22.29 21.79 14.66
N HIS A 528 -22.89 20.90 15.46
CA HIS A 528 -23.89 21.22 16.49
C HIS A 528 -23.80 20.22 17.66
N PRO A 529 -23.99 20.61 18.94
CA PRO A 529 -23.88 19.69 20.08
C PRO A 529 -24.84 18.49 20.00
N ASP A 530 -26.10 18.72 19.62
CA ASP A 530 -27.12 17.67 19.44
C ASP A 530 -27.12 17.02 18.06
N MET A 531 -26.05 17.17 17.28
CA MET A 531 -25.96 16.51 15.99
C MET A 531 -25.81 14.99 16.16
N GLU A 532 -26.75 14.25 15.58
CA GLU A 532 -26.78 12.79 15.60
C GLU A 532 -26.65 12.21 14.20
N ARG A 533 -25.95 11.07 14.09
CA ARG A 533 -25.70 10.38 12.81
C ARG A 533 -25.79 8.88 12.99
N PHE A 534 -26.42 8.21 12.03
CA PHE A 534 -26.24 6.78 11.84
C PHE A 534 -24.87 6.53 11.22
N PHE A 535 -24.16 5.54 11.76
CA PHE A 535 -22.86 5.10 11.25
C PHE A 535 -22.90 3.64 10.82
N MET A 536 -22.00 3.23 9.92
CA MET A 536 -21.70 1.82 9.68
C MET A 536 -20.28 1.63 9.14
N THR A 537 -19.80 0.38 9.09
CA THR A 537 -18.49 0.08 8.48
C THR A 537 -18.59 -0.01 6.95
N VAL A 538 -17.47 0.18 6.25
CA VAL A 538 -17.42 0.07 4.77
C VAL A 538 -17.76 -1.37 4.34
N GLU A 539 -17.18 -2.35 5.03
CA GLU A 539 -17.32 -3.77 4.72
C GLU A 539 -18.77 -4.24 4.86
N GLU A 540 -19.43 -3.89 5.97
CA GLU A 540 -20.84 -4.17 6.26
C GLU A 540 -21.79 -3.51 5.25
N ALA A 541 -21.53 -2.25 4.88
CA ALA A 541 -22.33 -1.55 3.87
C ALA A 541 -22.30 -2.28 2.53
N VAL A 542 -21.13 -2.75 2.10
CA VAL A 542 -20.97 -3.50 0.86
C VAL A 542 -21.57 -4.91 0.96
N GLN A 543 -21.37 -5.64 2.05
CA GLN A 543 -21.96 -6.97 2.23
C GLN A 543 -23.49 -6.93 2.13
N LEU A 544 -24.12 -5.97 2.81
CA LEU A 544 -25.57 -5.78 2.77
C LEU A 544 -26.07 -5.31 1.39
N VAL A 545 -25.31 -4.47 0.67
CA VAL A 545 -25.62 -4.10 -0.73
C VAL A 545 -25.63 -5.33 -1.64
N LEU A 546 -24.61 -6.19 -1.55
CA LEU A 546 -24.48 -7.41 -2.36
C LEU A 546 -25.57 -8.45 -2.03
N GLN A 547 -25.93 -8.58 -0.75
CA GLN A 547 -27.03 -9.47 -0.34
C GLN A 547 -28.40 -8.93 -0.77
N SER A 548 -28.64 -7.63 -0.63
CA SER A 548 -29.89 -6.98 -1.07
C SER A 548 -30.09 -7.17 -2.56
N SER A 549 -29.04 -7.01 -3.38
CA SER A 549 -29.13 -7.25 -4.82
C SER A 549 -29.41 -8.72 -5.15
N THR A 550 -28.68 -9.64 -4.50
CA THR A 550 -28.85 -11.09 -4.72
C THR A 550 -30.26 -11.56 -4.37
N ARG A 551 -30.74 -11.27 -3.17
CA ARG A 551 -32.06 -11.71 -2.68
C ARG A 551 -33.19 -11.16 -3.56
N THR A 552 -33.05 -9.94 -4.08
CA THR A 552 -34.02 -9.31 -4.98
C THR A 552 -34.02 -9.90 -6.39
N MET A 553 -32.95 -10.60 -6.78
CA MET A 553 -32.86 -11.35 -8.03
C MET A 553 -33.29 -12.81 -7.88
N GLU A 554 -33.03 -13.45 -6.73
CA GLU A 554 -33.48 -14.82 -6.43
C GLU A 554 -34.98 -14.89 -6.08
N LEU A 555 -35.51 -13.89 -5.37
CA LEU A 555 -36.92 -13.79 -5.02
C LEU A 555 -37.65 -12.92 -6.05
N GLN A 556 -38.81 -13.36 -6.52
CA GLN A 556 -39.76 -12.52 -7.28
C GLN A 556 -40.46 -11.50 -6.35
N GLY A 557 -39.67 -10.68 -5.66
CA GLY A 557 -40.12 -9.62 -4.78
C GLY A 557 -40.70 -8.42 -5.52
N SER A 558 -41.33 -7.51 -4.78
CA SER A 558 -41.92 -6.30 -5.35
C SER A 558 -40.87 -5.43 -6.03
N ARG A 559 -41.05 -5.19 -7.34
CA ARG A 559 -40.27 -4.20 -8.09
C ARG A 559 -40.44 -2.79 -7.50
N GLY A 560 -39.41 -1.96 -7.62
CA GLY A 560 -39.39 -0.57 -7.15
C GLY A 560 -39.11 -0.35 -5.66
N ALA A 561 -38.89 -1.39 -4.86
CA ALA A 561 -38.54 -1.24 -3.45
C ALA A 561 -37.16 -0.60 -3.26
N ILE A 562 -37.01 0.22 -2.22
CA ILE A 562 -35.71 0.78 -1.80
C ILE A 562 -35.26 0.06 -0.53
N PHE A 563 -34.07 -0.53 -0.55
CA PHE A 563 -33.50 -1.24 0.59
C PHE A 563 -32.80 -0.26 1.53
N VAL A 564 -33.15 -0.27 2.80
CA VAL A 564 -32.63 0.61 3.84
C VAL A 564 -31.92 -0.25 4.87
N LEU A 565 -30.60 -0.05 5.02
CA LEU A 565 -29.79 -0.87 5.91
C LEU A 565 -30.07 -0.51 7.37
N ASP A 566 -30.23 -1.53 8.23
CA ASP A 566 -30.33 -1.30 9.67
C ASP A 566 -28.98 -0.84 10.21
N MET A 567 -28.99 0.26 10.96
CA MET A 567 -27.81 0.87 11.56
C MET A 567 -27.95 1.04 13.08
N GLY A 568 -28.99 0.47 13.68
CA GLY A 568 -29.29 0.63 15.10
C GLY A 568 -29.63 2.07 15.47
N ALA A 569 -29.29 2.47 16.70
CA ALA A 569 -29.53 3.83 17.19
C ALA A 569 -28.52 4.84 16.60
N PRO A 570 -28.93 6.10 16.34
CA PRO A 570 -28.01 7.14 15.91
C PRO A 570 -27.09 7.56 17.06
N VAL A 571 -25.88 8.04 16.73
CA VAL A 571 -24.84 8.40 17.70
C VAL A 571 -24.59 9.91 17.69
N LYS A 572 -24.51 10.54 18.87
CA LYS A 572 -24.13 11.95 19.02
C LYS A 572 -22.69 12.20 18.60
N ILE A 573 -22.50 13.14 17.68
CA ILE A 573 -21.19 13.54 17.17
C ILE A 573 -20.29 14.12 18.26
N MET A 574 -20.88 14.80 19.24
CA MET A 574 -20.19 15.32 20.41
C MET A 574 -19.48 14.21 21.22
N ASP A 575 -20.10 13.04 21.36
CA ASP A 575 -19.53 11.96 22.16
C ASP A 575 -18.45 11.19 21.40
N VAL A 576 -18.59 11.06 20.07
CA VAL A 576 -17.52 10.59 19.17
C VAL A 576 -16.28 11.48 19.27
N ALA A 577 -16.45 12.81 19.28
CA ALA A 577 -15.36 13.77 19.42
C ALA A 577 -14.62 13.61 20.77
N LYS A 578 -15.35 13.51 21.88
CA LYS A 578 -14.79 13.26 23.23
C LYS A 578 -14.01 11.95 23.28
N ARG A 579 -14.57 10.85 22.74
CA ARG A 579 -13.89 9.54 22.67
C ARG A 579 -12.58 9.62 21.88
N MET A 580 -12.56 10.30 20.73
CA MET A 580 -11.35 10.44 19.93
C MET A 580 -10.25 11.27 20.60
N LEU A 581 -10.60 12.31 21.38
CA LEU A 581 -9.63 13.06 22.18
C LEU A 581 -9.00 12.20 23.29
N ARG A 582 -9.82 11.41 24.00
CA ARG A 582 -9.35 10.45 25.03
C ARG A 582 -8.38 9.42 24.45
N LEU A 583 -8.73 8.81 23.31
CA LEU A 583 -7.84 7.89 22.58
C LEU A 583 -6.51 8.56 22.20
N ALA A 584 -6.53 9.82 21.79
CA ALA A 584 -5.33 10.58 21.50
C ALA A 584 -4.49 10.96 22.75
N GLY A 585 -4.89 10.53 23.95
CA GLY A 585 -4.22 10.87 25.20
C GLY A 585 -4.39 12.34 25.61
N ARG A 586 -5.41 13.04 25.08
CA ARG A 586 -5.71 14.44 25.39
C ARG A 586 -6.84 14.52 26.41
N ALA A 587 -6.66 15.35 27.44
CA ALA A 587 -7.73 15.72 28.35
C ALA A 587 -8.84 16.45 27.58
N VAL A 588 -10.11 16.18 27.92
CA VAL A 588 -11.27 16.86 27.32
C VAL A 588 -11.57 18.11 28.15
N THR A 589 -11.06 19.26 27.69
CA THR A 589 -11.32 20.59 28.28
C THR A 589 -12.40 21.35 27.51
N GLU A 590 -12.90 22.47 28.03
CA GLU A 590 -13.86 23.34 27.32
C GLU A 590 -13.34 23.79 25.95
N ASP A 591 -12.05 24.15 25.85
CA ASP A 591 -11.41 24.54 24.59
C ASP A 591 -11.16 23.37 23.62
N SER A 592 -11.33 22.11 24.04
CA SER A 592 -10.96 20.94 23.22
C SER A 592 -11.90 20.69 22.03
N ILE A 593 -13.15 21.17 22.11
CA ILE A 593 -14.17 21.00 21.07
C ILE A 593 -14.86 22.33 20.79
N ARG A 594 -14.70 22.86 19.58
CA ARG A 594 -15.36 24.09 19.12
C ARG A 594 -16.62 23.78 18.32
N VAL A 595 -17.75 24.34 18.74
CA VAL A 595 -18.98 24.31 17.93
C VAL A 595 -18.88 25.34 16.80
N VAL A 596 -19.19 24.94 15.56
CA VAL A 596 -19.02 25.80 14.36
C VAL A 596 -20.32 26.22 13.67
N GLY A 597 -21.47 25.67 14.08
CA GLY A 597 -22.78 25.95 13.48
C GLY A 597 -23.09 25.10 12.24
N LEU A 598 -24.39 24.95 11.93
CA LEU A 598 -24.89 24.21 10.77
C LEU A 598 -24.50 24.89 9.45
N ARG A 599 -24.11 24.07 8.47
CA ARG A 599 -23.77 24.51 7.11
C ARG A 599 -25.01 24.49 6.21
N PRO A 600 -25.06 25.29 5.12
CA PRO A 600 -26.14 25.21 4.14
C PRO A 600 -26.33 23.78 3.63
N GLY A 601 -27.58 23.31 3.60
CA GLY A 601 -27.95 21.95 3.18
C GLY A 601 -27.64 20.82 4.17
N GLU A 602 -27.03 21.09 5.34
CA GLU A 602 -26.68 20.07 6.34
C GLU A 602 -27.82 19.84 7.35
N LYS A 603 -28.32 18.60 7.46
CA LYS A 603 -29.37 18.22 8.42
C LYS A 603 -28.85 18.20 9.86
N LEU A 604 -29.70 18.56 10.84
CA LEU A 604 -29.38 18.35 12.26
C LEU A 604 -29.48 16.86 12.63
N PHE A 605 -30.58 16.22 12.27
CA PHE A 605 -30.85 14.79 12.44
C PHE A 605 -30.99 14.13 11.07
N GLU A 606 -30.43 12.93 10.91
CA GLU A 606 -30.64 12.12 9.69
C GLU A 606 -31.87 11.22 9.87
N GLU A 607 -32.51 10.85 8.76
CA GLU A 607 -33.73 10.03 8.72
C GLU A 607 -33.53 8.89 7.74
N LEU A 608 -34.17 7.74 7.98
CA LEU A 608 -33.98 6.54 7.15
C LEU A 608 -35.16 6.26 6.18
N PHE A 609 -36.33 6.85 6.44
CA PHE A 609 -37.56 6.69 5.66
C PHE A 609 -38.20 8.06 5.43
N ASP A 610 -38.69 8.29 4.22
CA ASP A 610 -39.42 9.51 3.87
C ASP A 610 -40.81 9.53 4.52
N ILE A 611 -41.39 10.72 4.73
CA ILE A 611 -42.75 10.86 5.28
C ILE A 611 -43.78 10.22 4.34
N SER A 612 -43.50 10.11 3.04
CA SER A 612 -44.35 9.42 2.07
C SER A 612 -44.06 7.91 1.91
N GLU A 613 -43.07 7.35 2.61
CA GLU A 613 -42.64 5.96 2.44
C GLU A 613 -43.13 5.07 3.59
N GLU A 614 -43.81 3.97 3.25
CA GLU A 614 -44.17 2.94 4.22
C GLU A 614 -42.94 2.06 4.52
N ARG A 615 -42.57 1.96 5.81
CA ARG A 615 -41.50 1.08 6.30
C ARG A 615 -42.02 -0.36 6.44
N VAL A 616 -41.42 -1.26 5.67
CA VAL A 616 -41.70 -2.70 5.68
C VAL A 616 -40.47 -3.46 6.18
N GLN A 617 -40.68 -4.58 6.88
CA GLN A 617 -39.59 -5.47 7.28
C GLN A 617 -39.15 -6.31 6.07
N SER A 618 -37.86 -6.27 5.70
CA SER A 618 -37.36 -7.12 4.62
C SER A 618 -37.26 -8.59 5.06
N GLN A 619 -37.29 -9.50 4.09
CA GLN A 619 -36.92 -10.91 4.29
C GLN A 619 -35.42 -11.12 4.53
N ILE A 620 -34.61 -10.05 4.41
CA ILE A 620 -33.17 -10.03 4.62
C ILE A 620 -32.89 -9.53 6.06
N PRO A 621 -32.19 -10.30 6.91
CA PRO A 621 -31.79 -9.84 8.24
C PRO A 621 -30.95 -8.55 8.16
N GLY A 622 -31.24 -7.57 9.03
CA GLY A 622 -30.53 -6.28 9.04
C GLY A 622 -30.90 -5.32 7.91
N VAL A 623 -32.00 -5.57 7.16
CA VAL A 623 -32.50 -4.69 6.11
C VAL A 623 -33.99 -4.42 6.29
N PHE A 624 -34.40 -3.19 5.98
CA PHE A 624 -35.79 -2.78 5.82
C PHE A 624 -36.07 -2.42 4.36
N GLU A 625 -37.33 -2.45 3.96
CA GLU A 625 -37.79 -2.01 2.65
C GLU A 625 -38.65 -0.76 2.80
N ALA A 626 -38.37 0.27 2.00
CA ALA A 626 -39.26 1.41 1.81
C ALA A 626 -40.09 1.18 0.54
N ARG A 627 -41.43 1.20 0.68
CA ARG A 627 -42.35 0.96 -0.44
C ARG A 627 -42.26 2.06 -1.50
N PRO A 628 -42.55 1.77 -2.79
CA PRO A 628 -42.44 2.77 -3.85
C PRO A 628 -43.49 3.87 -3.71
N CYS A 629 -43.07 5.13 -3.85
CA CYS A 629 -43.96 6.26 -4.12
C CYS A 629 -43.54 6.86 -5.48
N PRO A 630 -43.90 6.21 -6.60
CA PRO A 630 -43.25 6.47 -7.89
C PRO A 630 -43.75 7.75 -8.55
N LEU A 631 -42.84 8.44 -9.23
CA LEU A 631 -43.22 9.46 -10.22
C LEU A 631 -43.29 8.82 -11.62
N PRO A 632 -44.25 9.23 -12.47
CA PRO A 632 -44.30 8.82 -13.87
C PRO A 632 -43.00 9.10 -14.62
N LEU A 633 -42.52 8.12 -15.40
CA LEU A 633 -41.22 8.20 -16.10
C LEU A 633 -41.19 9.34 -17.13
N ASP A 634 -42.30 9.63 -17.79
CA ASP A 634 -42.45 10.75 -18.74
C ASP A 634 -42.22 12.12 -18.06
N ARG A 635 -42.75 12.31 -16.84
CA ARG A 635 -42.50 13.51 -16.03
C ARG A 635 -41.01 13.62 -15.64
N LEU A 636 -40.37 12.51 -15.29
CA LEU A 636 -38.94 12.49 -14.96
C LEU A 636 -38.07 12.78 -16.19
N VAL A 637 -38.34 12.14 -17.33
CA VAL A 637 -37.60 12.37 -18.60
C VAL A 637 -37.76 13.82 -19.08
N SER A 638 -38.98 14.36 -19.06
CA SER A 638 -39.24 15.76 -19.42
C SER A 638 -38.51 16.74 -18.49
N GLY A 639 -38.56 16.50 -17.18
CA GLY A 639 -37.80 17.28 -16.20
C GLY A 639 -36.28 17.19 -16.38
N PHE A 640 -35.76 16.01 -16.73
CA PHE A 640 -34.32 15.81 -16.96
C PHE A 640 -33.82 16.51 -18.23
N LEU A 641 -34.64 16.59 -19.29
CA LEU A 641 -34.32 17.37 -20.49
C LEU A 641 -34.25 18.88 -20.17
N GLN A 642 -35.18 19.39 -19.36
CA GLN A 642 -35.15 20.79 -18.90
C GLN A 642 -33.92 21.08 -18.02
N LEU A 643 -33.55 20.15 -17.13
CA LEU A 643 -32.33 20.26 -16.32
C LEU A 643 -31.06 20.24 -17.19
N GLU A 644 -31.03 19.41 -18.23
CA GLU A 644 -29.91 19.32 -19.19
C GLU A 644 -29.75 20.62 -20.00
N GLN A 645 -30.86 21.26 -20.39
CA GLN A 645 -30.86 22.61 -20.99
C GLN A 645 -30.31 23.67 -20.02
N LEU A 646 -30.82 23.73 -18.78
CA LEU A 646 -30.38 24.72 -17.79
C LEU A 646 -28.89 24.58 -17.41
N ILE A 647 -28.34 23.36 -17.46
CA ILE A 647 -26.88 23.15 -17.32
C ILE A 647 -26.10 23.79 -18.48
N GLY A 648 -26.61 23.68 -19.71
CA GLY A 648 -26.00 24.31 -20.89
C GLY A 648 -26.10 25.84 -20.89
N GLU A 649 -27.16 26.39 -20.30
CA GLU A 649 -27.37 27.83 -20.14
C GLU A 649 -26.60 28.43 -18.94
N GLY A 650 -26.20 27.59 -17.97
CA GLY A 650 -25.48 28.01 -16.77
C GLY A 650 -26.35 28.58 -15.65
N ASP A 651 -27.68 28.49 -15.76
CA ASP A 651 -28.61 29.03 -14.76
C ASP A 651 -28.75 28.09 -13.55
N ALA A 652 -27.89 28.30 -12.56
CA ALA A 652 -27.85 27.54 -11.31
C ALA A 652 -29.10 27.72 -10.43
N ASP A 653 -29.79 28.86 -10.50
CA ASP A 653 -30.92 29.18 -9.64
C ASP A 653 -32.22 28.59 -10.19
N ALA A 654 -32.47 28.71 -11.50
CA ALA A 654 -33.56 28.01 -12.17
C ALA A 654 -33.39 26.48 -12.07
N LEU A 655 -32.16 25.97 -12.20
CA LEU A 655 -31.84 24.56 -12.02
C LEU A 655 -32.12 24.08 -10.58
N ARG A 656 -31.78 24.88 -9.56
CA ARG A 656 -32.12 24.59 -8.15
C ARG A 656 -33.64 24.55 -7.95
N ALA A 657 -34.35 25.57 -8.45
CA ALA A 657 -35.80 25.65 -8.33
C ALA A 657 -36.51 24.48 -9.03
N LEU A 658 -36.10 24.11 -10.25
CA LEU A 658 -36.65 22.97 -10.98
C LEU A 658 -36.35 21.64 -10.29
N THR A 659 -35.12 21.45 -9.80
CA THR A 659 -34.72 20.23 -9.07
C THR A 659 -35.59 19.99 -7.83
N LEU A 660 -35.84 21.04 -7.04
CA LEU A 660 -36.73 20.97 -5.88
C LEU A 660 -38.20 20.76 -6.27
N LYS A 661 -38.68 21.41 -7.34
CA LYS A 661 -40.04 21.22 -7.87
C LYS A 661 -40.29 19.82 -8.44
N LEU A 662 -39.26 19.12 -8.92
CA LEU A 662 -39.39 17.76 -9.46
C LEU A 662 -39.54 16.70 -8.35
N ILE A 663 -38.91 16.90 -7.19
CA ILE A 663 -39.05 16.01 -6.02
C ILE A 663 -40.31 16.31 -5.19
N GLU A 664 -40.92 17.49 -5.33
CA GLU A 664 -42.21 17.79 -4.72
C GLU A 664 -43.32 16.88 -5.28
N ALA A 665 -43.69 15.89 -4.46
CA ALA A 665 -44.82 15.02 -4.72
C ALA A 665 -46.12 15.85 -4.81
N PRO A 666 -46.99 15.61 -5.82
CA PRO A 666 -48.26 16.31 -5.92
C PRO A 666 -49.16 15.94 -4.72
N LYS A 667 -49.40 16.91 -3.84
CA LYS A 667 -50.27 16.76 -2.66
C LYS A 667 -51.66 16.25 -3.09
N GLY A 668 -52.05 15.07 -2.60
CA GLY A 668 -53.37 14.49 -2.82
C GLY A 668 -53.54 13.65 -4.09
N ALA A 669 -52.47 13.17 -4.71
CA ALA A 669 -52.53 12.44 -5.97
C ALA A 669 -52.96 10.95 -5.80
N ALA A 670 -54.23 10.66 -6.08
CA ALA A 670 -54.89 9.36 -5.86
C ALA A 670 -54.52 8.27 -6.89
N TRP A 671 -53.25 7.88 -6.99
CA TRP A 671 -52.76 6.94 -8.00
C TRP A 671 -52.82 5.46 -7.62
N ASP A 672 -52.99 5.14 -6.33
CA ASP A 672 -52.94 3.77 -5.81
C ASP A 672 -53.92 2.79 -6.51
N PRO A 673 -55.22 3.11 -6.68
CA PRO A 673 -56.16 2.16 -7.29
C PRO A 673 -55.98 2.00 -8.81
N MET A 674 -55.48 3.04 -9.50
CA MET A 674 -55.39 3.05 -10.96
C MET A 674 -54.13 2.34 -11.44
N LEU A 675 -53.00 2.51 -10.75
CA LEU A 675 -51.77 1.78 -11.08
C LEU A 675 -51.91 0.29 -10.77
N LEU A 676 -52.54 -0.06 -9.63
CA LEU A 676 -52.86 -1.45 -9.30
C LEU A 676 -53.79 -2.10 -10.32
N ARG A 677 -54.81 -1.38 -10.84
CA ARG A 677 -55.62 -1.87 -11.97
C ARG A 677 -54.81 -2.11 -13.22
N LEU A 678 -53.99 -1.17 -13.66
CA LEU A 678 -53.18 -1.30 -14.88
C LEU A 678 -52.20 -2.49 -14.79
N ILE A 679 -51.62 -2.75 -13.62
CA ILE A 679 -50.76 -3.92 -13.38
C ILE A 679 -51.57 -5.23 -13.39
N GLN A 680 -52.80 -5.24 -12.83
CA GLN A 680 -53.71 -6.40 -12.88
C GLN A 680 -54.31 -6.66 -14.27
N GLU A 681 -54.49 -5.61 -15.09
CA GLU A 681 -55.02 -5.72 -16.46
C GLU A 681 -53.92 -6.15 -17.44
N SER A 682 -52.68 -5.65 -17.29
CA SER A 682 -51.55 -6.05 -18.13
C SER A 682 -51.14 -7.53 -17.95
N SER A 683 -51.33 -8.09 -16.76
CA SER A 683 -50.99 -9.49 -16.44
C SER A 683 -51.98 -10.54 -16.98
N GLN A 684 -53.07 -10.13 -17.65
CA GLN A 684 -54.03 -11.06 -18.29
C GLN A 684 -53.86 -11.22 -19.81
N ILE A 685 -52.93 -10.49 -20.43
CA ILE A 685 -52.72 -10.53 -21.88
C ILE A 685 -51.83 -11.74 -22.24
N ARG A 686 -52.44 -12.81 -22.77
CA ARG A 686 -51.68 -13.93 -23.35
C ARG A 686 -50.87 -13.47 -24.57
N PRO A 687 -49.63 -13.98 -24.77
CA PRO A 687 -48.83 -13.63 -25.92
C PRO A 687 -49.48 -14.13 -27.22
N ARG A 688 -49.54 -13.26 -28.23
CA ARG A 688 -49.83 -13.67 -29.62
C ARG A 688 -48.56 -14.28 -30.24
N PRO A 689 -48.66 -15.34 -31.06
CA PRO A 689 -47.51 -15.93 -31.72
C PRO A 689 -46.92 -15.03 -32.82
N ASP A 690 -45.60 -15.11 -32.96
CA ASP A 690 -44.74 -14.33 -33.85
C ASP A 690 -44.97 -14.61 -35.36
N PRO A 691 -45.08 -13.57 -36.22
CA PRO A 691 -45.18 -13.70 -37.67
C PRO A 691 -43.85 -13.54 -38.46
N LEU A 692 -42.65 -13.57 -37.84
CA LEU A 692 -41.37 -13.42 -38.55
C LEU A 692 -40.53 -14.69 -38.73
N SER A 693 -41.00 -15.85 -38.25
CA SER A 693 -40.38 -17.17 -38.48
C SER A 693 -40.56 -17.76 -39.90
N ARG A 694 -40.48 -16.94 -40.97
CA ARG A 694 -40.44 -17.41 -42.37
C ARG A 694 -39.55 -16.54 -43.28
N ARG A 695 -38.24 -16.86 -43.33
CA ARG A 695 -37.41 -17.04 -44.56
C ARG A 695 -35.92 -17.18 -44.20
N LEU A 696 -35.49 -18.42 -44.00
CA LEU A 696 -34.09 -18.83 -44.14
C LEU A 696 -34.05 -20.00 -45.15
N THR A 697 -33.79 -19.69 -46.42
CA THR A 697 -33.30 -20.65 -47.45
C THR A 697 -32.91 -19.90 -48.73
N GLY A 698 -31.69 -20.13 -49.24
CA GLY A 698 -31.27 -19.74 -50.60
C GLY A 698 -30.02 -18.87 -50.69
N GLU A 699 -28.89 -19.48 -51.06
CA GLU A 699 -27.62 -18.81 -51.41
C GLU A 699 -27.60 -18.33 -52.91
N PRO A 700 -26.44 -18.08 -53.57
CA PRO A 700 -25.85 -16.75 -53.69
C PRO A 700 -25.64 -16.31 -55.17
N ARG A 701 -25.40 -15.01 -55.45
CA ARG A 701 -24.90 -14.58 -56.78
C ARG A 701 -23.89 -13.42 -56.75
N LEU A 702 -22.97 -13.48 -57.72
CA LEU A 702 -21.77 -12.64 -57.89
C LEU A 702 -21.95 -11.47 -58.87
N GLN A 703 -21.25 -10.35 -58.59
CA GLN A 703 -20.43 -9.51 -59.52
C GLN A 703 -21.05 -8.93 -60.83
N PRO A 704 -20.34 -8.08 -61.63
CA PRO A 704 -19.17 -7.21 -61.35
C PRO A 704 -19.36 -5.73 -61.79
N ALA A 705 -18.37 -4.87 -61.50
CA ALA A 705 -18.02 -3.71 -62.34
C ALA A 705 -16.51 -3.42 -62.27
N VAL A 706 -15.89 -3.08 -63.40
CA VAL A 706 -14.43 -3.01 -63.68
C VAL A 706 -14.21 -1.96 -64.80
N PRO A 707 -13.00 -1.50 -65.12
CA PRO A 707 -12.00 -0.74 -64.35
C PRO A 707 -11.83 0.71 -64.89
N LEU A 708 -10.93 1.51 -64.30
CA LEU A 708 -10.14 2.48 -65.09
C LEU A 708 -8.67 2.44 -64.68
N THR A 709 -7.81 2.38 -65.69
CA THR A 709 -6.35 2.25 -65.64
C THR A 709 -5.66 3.59 -65.37
N TYR A 710 -4.46 3.54 -64.81
CA TYR A 710 -3.43 4.56 -65.07
C TYR A 710 -2.11 3.89 -65.44
N SER A 711 -1.43 4.46 -66.44
CA SER A 711 -0.27 3.89 -67.11
C SER A 711 1.07 4.34 -66.50
N GLN A 712 2.13 3.65 -66.90
CA GLN A 712 3.53 3.91 -66.57
C GLN A 712 4.02 5.32 -66.92
N GLY A 713 5.12 5.73 -66.27
CA GLY A 713 6.01 6.79 -66.73
C GLY A 713 7.09 7.17 -65.70
N ASN A 714 8.32 6.67 -65.91
CA ASN A 714 9.65 7.33 -65.81
C ASN A 714 9.77 8.63 -64.97
N GLU A 715 10.84 8.99 -64.23
CA GLU A 715 12.27 8.62 -64.13
C GLU A 715 12.86 9.45 -62.93
N THR A 716 14.05 9.30 -62.33
CA THR A 716 15.06 8.21 -62.19
C THR A 716 16.18 8.67 -61.22
N MET A 717 16.94 7.73 -60.59
CA MET A 717 18.13 7.96 -59.71
C MET A 717 17.85 8.64 -58.34
N ILE A 718 18.57 8.37 -57.25
CA ILE A 718 19.99 7.99 -57.10
C ILE A 718 20.19 6.69 -56.27
N GLN A 719 21.08 5.83 -56.75
CA GLN A 719 21.61 4.63 -56.10
C GLN A 719 22.96 4.91 -55.40
N ILE A 720 23.59 3.86 -54.82
CA ILE A 720 24.90 3.84 -54.12
C ILE A 720 24.72 4.14 -52.60
N CYS A 721 25.13 3.27 -51.67
CA CYS A 721 26.20 2.27 -51.72
C CYS A 721 25.82 0.94 -51.05
N ALA A 722 26.18 -0.18 -51.68
CA ALA A 722 26.19 -1.50 -51.06
C ALA A 722 27.57 -2.14 -51.26
N LEU A 723 28.28 -2.48 -50.19
CA LEU A 723 29.50 -3.30 -50.25
C LEU A 723 29.59 -4.29 -49.08
N GLN A 724 29.40 -5.57 -49.46
CA GLN A 724 30.07 -6.78 -48.98
C GLN A 724 30.07 -7.18 -47.49
N LYS A 725 29.22 -8.19 -47.24
CA LYS A 725 29.35 -9.35 -46.33
C LYS A 725 30.80 -9.77 -45.98
N SER A 726 31.00 -10.21 -44.72
CA SER A 726 31.42 -11.59 -44.41
C SER A 726 31.37 -11.91 -42.91
N GLY A 727 30.75 -13.02 -42.51
CA GLY A 727 30.75 -13.53 -41.13
C GLY A 727 29.66 -14.59 -40.93
N SER A 728 30.04 -15.84 -40.66
CA SER A 728 29.14 -17.01 -40.69
C SER A 728 29.05 -17.74 -39.34
N ALA A 729 27.85 -17.84 -38.76
CA ALA A 729 27.38 -18.89 -37.84
C ALA A 729 25.93 -18.57 -37.37
N PRO A 730 25.19 -19.52 -36.78
CA PRO A 730 24.77 -20.80 -37.36
C PRO A 730 23.23 -20.89 -37.49
N ALA A 731 22.71 -21.93 -38.16
CA ALA A 731 21.28 -22.10 -38.42
C ALA A 731 20.48 -22.45 -37.15
N GLY A 732 19.27 -21.87 -36.96
CA GLY A 732 18.44 -22.24 -35.82
C GLY A 732 17.19 -21.41 -35.47
N ALA A 733 16.53 -20.71 -36.41
CA ALA A 733 15.19 -20.16 -36.17
C ALA A 733 14.40 -20.02 -37.48
N ALA A 734 13.13 -20.43 -37.48
CA ALA A 734 12.26 -20.30 -38.65
C ALA A 734 11.80 -18.85 -38.84
N GLU A 735 12.01 -18.30 -40.03
CA GLU A 735 11.46 -16.99 -40.42
C GLU A 735 9.93 -17.04 -40.43
N LYS A 736 9.30 -16.23 -39.56
CA LYS A 736 7.97 -15.70 -39.83
C LYS A 736 8.15 -14.42 -40.65
N GLY A 737 7.41 -14.30 -41.76
CA GLY A 737 7.33 -13.04 -42.50
C GLY A 737 6.84 -11.88 -41.62
N PRO A 738 7.03 -10.62 -42.05
CA PRO A 738 6.82 -9.45 -41.19
C PRO A 738 5.37 -9.38 -40.70
N THR A 739 5.16 -9.70 -39.42
CA THR A 739 3.91 -9.42 -38.73
C THR A 739 3.72 -7.91 -38.67
N ALA A 740 2.63 -7.41 -39.26
CA ALA A 740 2.29 -6.00 -39.19
C ALA A 740 2.23 -5.55 -37.73
N ILE A 741 3.01 -4.51 -37.39
CA ILE A 741 2.99 -3.92 -36.05
C ILE A 741 1.60 -3.31 -35.83
N THR A 742 0.95 -3.68 -34.74
CA THR A 742 -0.35 -3.12 -34.32
C THR A 742 -0.26 -2.31 -33.03
N LYS A 743 0.84 -2.46 -32.28
CA LYS A 743 1.16 -1.68 -31.08
C LYS A 743 2.66 -1.69 -30.82
N VAL A 744 3.24 -0.51 -30.63
CA VAL A 744 4.65 -0.37 -30.24
C VAL A 744 4.82 -0.77 -28.78
N ARG A 745 5.83 -1.60 -28.50
CA ARG A 745 6.21 -2.02 -27.15
C ARG A 745 7.72 -1.84 -27.01
N THR A 746 8.14 -1.01 -26.07
CA THR A 746 9.55 -0.96 -25.66
C THR A 746 9.89 -2.21 -24.83
N ALA A 747 11.10 -2.74 -25.00
CA ALA A 747 11.64 -3.76 -24.11
C ALA A 747 12.48 -3.15 -22.98
N TRP A 748 12.58 -1.82 -22.90
CA TRP A 748 13.40 -1.12 -21.92
C TRP A 748 12.67 -0.92 -20.58
N PRO A 749 13.31 -1.16 -19.41
CA PRO A 749 14.67 -1.67 -19.25
C PRO A 749 14.79 -3.17 -19.51
N ARG A 750 15.86 -3.55 -20.20
CA ARG A 750 16.28 -4.94 -20.41
C ARG A 750 17.72 -5.08 -19.95
N HIS A 751 17.95 -6.02 -19.05
CA HIS A 751 19.30 -6.45 -18.66
C HIS A 751 19.74 -7.60 -19.56
N GLU A 752 20.96 -7.51 -20.10
CA GLU A 752 21.62 -8.57 -20.84
C GLU A 752 22.28 -9.56 -19.86
N ALA A 753 22.79 -10.70 -20.36
CA ALA A 753 23.33 -11.76 -19.49
C ALA A 753 24.50 -11.27 -18.61
N GLU A 754 25.38 -10.42 -19.15
CA GLU A 754 26.54 -9.89 -18.42
C GLU A 754 26.14 -9.13 -17.15
N GLU A 755 25.03 -8.37 -17.16
CA GLU A 755 24.53 -7.66 -15.99
C GLU A 755 23.92 -8.60 -14.94
N ILE A 756 23.24 -9.66 -15.39
CA ILE A 756 22.62 -10.67 -14.53
C ILE A 756 23.70 -11.53 -13.84
N ASP A 757 24.71 -11.94 -14.61
CA ASP A 757 25.83 -12.74 -14.11
C ASP A 757 26.66 -11.93 -13.08
N ALA A 758 26.98 -10.66 -13.37
CA ALA A 758 27.71 -9.80 -12.44
C ALA A 758 26.97 -9.57 -11.10
N VAL A 759 25.64 -9.40 -11.12
CA VAL A 759 24.84 -9.32 -9.88
C VAL A 759 24.86 -10.66 -9.12
N THR A 760 24.79 -11.78 -9.85
CA THR A 760 24.83 -13.13 -9.27
C THR A 760 26.17 -13.41 -8.58
N ASP A 761 27.29 -13.04 -9.20
CA ASP A 761 28.63 -13.18 -8.63
C ASP A 761 28.82 -12.34 -7.35
N ILE A 762 28.31 -11.10 -7.34
CA ILE A 762 28.36 -10.23 -6.14
C ILE A 762 27.56 -10.84 -5.00
N LEU A 763 26.36 -11.36 -5.27
CA LEU A 763 25.53 -12.06 -4.28
C LEU A 763 26.23 -13.33 -3.76
N ALA A 764 26.77 -14.16 -4.66
CA ALA A 764 27.49 -15.38 -4.31
C ALA A 764 28.75 -15.13 -3.47
N SER A 765 29.45 -14.01 -3.73
CA SER A 765 30.63 -13.61 -2.96
C SER A 765 30.32 -13.07 -1.54
N GLY A 766 29.07 -12.67 -1.28
CA GLY A 766 28.67 -11.97 -0.07
C GLY A 766 29.19 -10.52 0.05
N ARG A 767 29.94 -10.01 -0.93
CA ARG A 767 30.58 -8.68 -0.91
C ARG A 767 29.60 -7.53 -1.23
N VAL A 768 28.36 -7.59 -0.76
CA VAL A 768 27.24 -6.74 -1.21
C VAL A 768 27.26 -5.28 -0.69
N ASN A 769 28.07 -4.99 0.33
CA ASN A 769 28.05 -3.69 1.02
C ASN A 769 29.09 -2.71 0.46
N ALA A 770 28.61 -1.56 -0.04
CA ALA A 770 29.42 -0.53 -0.70
C ALA A 770 30.39 0.26 0.22
N LEU A 771 30.28 0.15 1.55
CA LEU A 771 31.23 0.76 2.48
C LEU A 771 32.32 -0.22 2.93
N VAL A 772 31.94 -1.48 3.16
CA VAL A 772 32.84 -2.53 3.68
C VAL A 772 33.69 -3.14 2.56
N HIS A 773 33.10 -3.33 1.38
CA HIS A 773 33.78 -3.78 0.17
C HIS A 773 33.93 -2.56 -0.75
N GLY A 774 32.86 -2.17 -1.45
CA GLY A 774 32.79 -0.90 -2.17
C GLY A 774 33.61 -0.86 -3.46
N ASP A 775 34.00 -2.00 -3.99
CA ASP A 775 34.89 -2.08 -5.14
C ASP A 775 34.15 -1.72 -6.42
N GLU A 776 32.93 -2.25 -6.59
CA GLU A 776 32.06 -1.94 -7.72
C GLU A 776 31.54 -0.50 -7.64
N THR A 777 31.14 -0.04 -6.45
CA THR A 777 30.69 1.35 -6.26
C THR A 777 31.81 2.36 -6.52
N ARG A 778 33.03 2.15 -6.03
CA ARG A 778 34.17 3.06 -6.32
C ARG A 778 34.53 3.05 -7.80
N ALA A 779 34.62 1.88 -8.42
CA ALA A 779 34.91 1.80 -9.84
C ALA A 779 33.83 2.49 -10.69
N PHE A 780 32.55 2.38 -10.32
CA PHE A 780 31.47 3.11 -11.00
C PHE A 780 31.53 4.63 -10.76
N GLU A 781 31.85 5.08 -9.55
CA GLU A 781 32.08 6.50 -9.22
C GLU A 781 33.20 7.09 -10.10
N ASP A 782 34.33 6.39 -10.22
CA ASP A 782 35.50 6.82 -11.01
C ASP A 782 35.23 6.76 -12.53
N GLU A 783 34.69 5.64 -13.03
CA GLU A 783 34.40 5.44 -14.47
C GLU A 783 33.37 6.44 -14.99
N PHE A 784 32.31 6.73 -14.21
CA PHE A 784 31.26 7.66 -14.62
C PHE A 784 31.71 9.13 -14.54
N ALA A 785 32.52 9.50 -13.53
CA ALA A 785 33.13 10.82 -13.45
C ALA A 785 34.09 11.07 -14.62
N ALA A 786 34.96 10.09 -14.93
CA ALA A 786 35.85 10.14 -16.08
C ALA A 786 35.08 10.20 -17.42
N TYR A 787 33.96 9.48 -17.53
CA TYR A 787 33.10 9.55 -18.72
C TYR A 787 32.51 10.95 -18.91
N CYS A 788 31.99 11.60 -17.87
CA CYS A 788 31.43 12.96 -18.01
C CYS A 788 32.49 14.07 -18.05
N GLY A 789 33.71 13.80 -17.58
CA GLY A 789 34.78 14.80 -17.47
C GLY A 789 34.68 15.64 -16.19
N ALA A 790 34.26 15.04 -15.08
CA ALA A 790 34.22 15.63 -13.75
C ALA A 790 35.35 15.08 -12.86
N SER A 791 35.74 15.81 -11.81
CA SER A 791 36.85 15.40 -10.93
C SER A 791 36.56 14.14 -10.10
N ALA A 792 35.32 13.98 -9.60
CA ALA A 792 34.93 12.85 -8.76
C ALA A 792 33.42 12.55 -8.85
N GLY A 793 33.06 11.29 -8.59
CA GLY A 793 31.67 10.82 -8.49
C GLY A 793 31.31 10.38 -7.07
N ILE A 794 30.04 10.48 -6.72
CA ILE A 794 29.45 9.96 -5.48
C ILE A 794 28.14 9.24 -5.83
N ALA A 795 28.18 7.91 -5.82
CA ALA A 795 27.05 7.05 -6.11
C ALA A 795 26.07 7.02 -4.93
N VAL A 796 24.79 7.14 -5.22
CA VAL A 796 23.69 7.21 -4.23
C VAL A 796 22.48 6.38 -4.66
N ALA A 797 21.60 6.08 -3.71
CA ALA A 797 20.50 5.14 -3.93
C ALA A 797 19.48 5.56 -5.01
N ASN A 798 19.29 6.87 -5.27
CA ASN A 798 18.48 7.38 -6.39
C ASN A 798 18.88 8.82 -6.78
N GLY A 799 18.37 9.30 -7.92
CA GLY A 799 18.69 10.64 -8.46
C GLY A 799 18.17 11.82 -7.62
N THR A 800 17.02 11.67 -6.95
CA THR A 800 16.49 12.69 -6.01
C THR A 800 17.48 12.92 -4.87
N LEU A 801 18.03 11.84 -4.31
CA LEU A 801 19.06 11.93 -3.28
C LEU A 801 20.38 12.52 -3.81
N ALA A 802 20.72 12.36 -5.09
CA ALA A 802 21.88 13.01 -5.69
C ALA A 802 21.71 14.54 -5.71
N LEU A 803 20.53 15.02 -6.12
CA LEU A 803 20.22 16.45 -6.18
C LEU A 803 20.13 17.08 -4.78
N GLU A 804 19.47 16.41 -3.82
CA GLU A 804 19.45 16.84 -2.42
C GLU A 804 20.87 16.88 -1.83
N LEU A 805 21.70 15.86 -2.10
CA LEU A 805 23.07 15.81 -1.62
C LEU A 805 23.91 16.95 -2.19
N GLY A 806 23.75 17.30 -3.47
CA GLY A 806 24.39 18.44 -4.10
C GLY A 806 24.04 19.77 -3.41
N LEU A 807 22.75 20.01 -3.19
CA LEU A 807 22.26 21.20 -2.46
C LEU A 807 22.86 21.31 -1.05
N ARG A 808 22.81 20.22 -0.27
CA ARG A 808 23.39 20.18 1.09
C ARG A 808 24.90 20.37 1.09
N ALA A 809 25.61 19.74 0.15
CA ALA A 809 27.06 19.85 0.03
C ALA A 809 27.50 21.27 -0.38
N LEU A 810 26.69 21.99 -1.17
CA LEU A 810 26.90 23.40 -1.50
C LEU A 810 26.56 24.36 -0.35
N GLY A 811 25.94 23.86 0.74
CA GLY A 811 25.58 24.66 1.91
C GLY A 811 24.24 25.39 1.79
N ILE A 812 23.39 25.00 0.83
CA ILE A 812 22.07 25.60 0.61
C ILE A 812 21.10 25.13 1.71
N GLY A 813 20.34 26.06 2.29
CA GLY A 813 19.43 25.74 3.40
C GLY A 813 18.36 26.78 3.71
N PRO A 814 17.83 26.79 4.95
CA PRO A 814 16.76 27.68 5.36
C PRO A 814 17.08 29.17 5.16
N GLY A 815 16.22 29.86 4.41
CA GLY A 815 16.35 31.29 4.09
C GLY A 815 16.99 31.57 2.73
N ASP A 816 17.59 30.58 2.08
CA ASP A 816 18.11 30.69 0.71
C ASP A 816 17.01 30.49 -0.33
N GLU A 817 17.20 31.09 -1.50
CA GLU A 817 16.41 30.84 -2.71
C GLU A 817 17.23 30.08 -3.76
N VAL A 818 16.57 29.15 -4.45
CA VAL A 818 17.14 28.37 -5.56
C VAL A 818 16.27 28.53 -6.78
N ILE A 819 16.86 29.02 -7.88
CA ILE A 819 16.16 29.11 -9.16
C ILE A 819 16.03 27.70 -9.75
N VAL A 820 14.83 27.34 -10.22
CA VAL A 820 14.52 26.08 -10.90
C VAL A 820 13.69 26.37 -12.17
N PRO A 821 13.73 25.54 -13.22
CA PRO A 821 12.78 25.65 -14.33
C PRO A 821 11.35 25.41 -13.84
N ALA A 822 10.37 26.10 -14.43
CA ALA A 822 8.95 25.82 -14.23
C ALA A 822 8.54 24.43 -14.74
N ARG A 823 9.09 24.00 -15.89
CA ARG A 823 8.82 22.70 -16.52
C ARG A 823 9.94 21.71 -16.22
N SER A 824 9.71 20.76 -15.31
CA SER A 824 10.61 19.64 -15.00
C SER A 824 9.85 18.53 -14.27
N PHE A 825 10.57 17.45 -13.90
CA PHE A 825 10.09 16.48 -12.93
C PHE A 825 10.10 17.08 -11.51
N PHE A 826 9.02 16.86 -10.77
CA PHE A 826 8.74 17.51 -9.47
C PHE A 826 9.88 17.40 -8.43
N ALA A 827 10.69 16.33 -8.48
CA ALA A 827 11.84 16.14 -7.61
C ALA A 827 12.83 17.33 -7.65
N THR A 828 12.98 18.01 -8.80
CA THR A 828 13.86 19.18 -8.95
C THR A 828 13.53 20.27 -7.91
N ALA A 829 12.25 20.63 -7.77
CA ALA A 829 11.79 21.64 -6.82
C ALA A 829 11.60 21.06 -5.40
N ALA A 830 11.21 19.78 -5.28
CA ALA A 830 11.04 19.12 -3.99
C ALA A 830 12.36 19.02 -3.19
N CYS A 831 13.51 18.80 -3.85
CA CYS A 831 14.81 18.76 -3.18
C CYS A 831 15.20 20.11 -2.55
N VAL A 832 14.84 21.22 -3.19
CA VAL A 832 15.04 22.58 -2.64
C VAL A 832 14.27 22.73 -1.32
N VAL A 833 13.00 22.31 -1.31
CA VAL A 833 12.17 22.33 -0.09
C VAL A 833 12.69 21.34 0.97
N ALA A 834 13.24 20.19 0.58
CA ALA A 834 13.78 19.18 1.49
C ALA A 834 15.06 19.64 2.23
N VAL A 835 15.85 20.56 1.65
CA VAL A 835 16.95 21.24 2.35
C VAL A 835 16.49 22.46 3.16
N GLY A 836 15.22 22.84 3.05
CA GLY A 836 14.61 23.99 3.76
C GLY A 836 14.69 25.32 3.00
N ALA A 837 15.23 25.32 1.77
CA ALA A 837 15.30 26.49 0.91
C ALA A 837 13.97 26.70 0.15
N SER A 838 13.82 27.87 -0.47
CA SER A 838 12.65 28.23 -1.28
C SER A 838 12.95 28.11 -2.78
N PRO A 839 12.20 27.32 -3.57
CA PRO A 839 12.32 27.33 -5.01
C PRO A 839 11.73 28.62 -5.60
N VAL A 840 12.40 29.16 -6.61
CA VAL A 840 11.93 30.28 -7.43
C VAL A 840 11.89 29.79 -8.88
N PHE A 841 10.73 29.88 -9.53
CA PHE A 841 10.52 29.31 -10.85
C PHE A 841 10.89 30.31 -11.94
N ALA A 842 11.80 29.90 -12.83
CA ALA A 842 12.10 30.57 -14.08
C ALA A 842 11.40 29.88 -15.24
N ASP A 843 11.01 30.65 -16.25
CA ASP A 843 10.36 30.13 -17.45
C ASP A 843 11.33 29.31 -18.34
N VAL A 844 10.78 28.60 -19.31
CA VAL A 844 11.52 27.70 -20.21
C VAL A 844 11.43 28.13 -21.68
N ASP A 845 12.50 27.88 -22.43
CA ASP A 845 12.53 28.11 -23.88
C ASP A 845 11.57 27.15 -24.60
N PRO A 846 10.61 27.64 -25.42
CA PRO A 846 9.65 26.80 -26.12
C PRO A 846 10.25 25.90 -27.22
N VAL A 847 11.55 26.02 -27.56
CA VAL A 847 12.23 25.15 -28.52
C VAL A 847 12.96 24.00 -27.82
N SER A 848 13.93 24.30 -26.96
CA SER A 848 14.71 23.30 -26.20
C SER A 848 13.95 22.68 -25.04
N GLN A 849 12.91 23.36 -24.54
CA GLN A 849 12.19 23.07 -23.29
C GLN A 849 13.09 23.14 -22.02
N THR A 850 14.29 23.69 -22.15
CA THR A 850 15.19 23.93 -21.01
C THR A 850 14.96 25.31 -20.38
N ILE A 851 15.54 25.56 -19.20
CA ILE A 851 15.45 26.85 -18.50
C ILE A 851 15.96 27.99 -19.38
N ASP A 852 15.16 29.06 -19.54
CA ASP A 852 15.57 30.26 -20.26
C ASP A 852 16.55 31.07 -19.40
N PRO A 853 17.80 31.34 -19.85
CA PRO A 853 18.75 32.16 -19.12
C PRO A 853 18.25 33.59 -18.83
N VAL A 854 17.40 34.17 -19.70
CA VAL A 854 16.86 35.52 -19.50
C VAL A 854 15.81 35.52 -18.39
N SER A 855 14.89 34.55 -18.40
CA SER A 855 13.91 34.33 -17.32
C SER A 855 14.59 34.02 -16.00
N ALA A 856 15.62 33.17 -16.01
CA ALA A 856 16.45 32.89 -14.83
C ALA A 856 17.14 34.16 -14.29
N ALA A 857 17.68 35.02 -15.16
CA ALA A 857 18.30 36.28 -14.74
C ALA A 857 17.30 37.25 -14.06
N ARG A 858 16.02 37.22 -14.45
CA ARG A 858 14.93 37.98 -13.81
C ARG A 858 14.48 37.39 -12.46
N ALA A 859 14.65 36.09 -12.26
CA ALA A 859 14.31 35.40 -11.01
C ALA A 859 15.31 35.64 -9.87
N VAL A 860 16.45 36.29 -10.12
CA VAL A 860 17.50 36.55 -9.11
C VAL A 860 17.06 37.63 -8.12
N THR A 861 17.09 37.29 -6.83
CA THR A 861 16.88 38.20 -5.69
C THR A 861 18.13 38.29 -4.82
N SER A 862 18.09 39.07 -3.73
CA SER A 862 19.16 39.11 -2.73
C SER A 862 19.29 37.82 -1.89
N ARG A 863 18.30 36.92 -1.93
CA ARG A 863 18.31 35.61 -1.26
C ARG A 863 18.76 34.46 -2.18
N THR A 864 18.82 34.68 -3.48
CA THR A 864 19.21 33.61 -4.43
C THR A 864 20.66 33.17 -4.18
N ARG A 865 20.86 31.86 -3.99
CA ARG A 865 22.18 31.25 -3.79
C ARG A 865 22.56 30.25 -4.87
N ALA A 866 21.58 29.61 -5.51
CA ALA A 866 21.83 28.60 -6.52
C ALA A 866 20.80 28.66 -7.66
N LEU A 867 21.16 28.02 -8.76
CA LEU A 867 20.32 27.75 -9.91
C LEU A 867 20.48 26.27 -10.28
N ILE A 868 19.36 25.56 -10.40
CA ILE A 868 19.31 24.20 -10.95
C ILE A 868 18.85 24.30 -12.40
N CYS A 869 19.67 23.81 -13.34
CA CYS A 869 19.29 23.70 -14.75
C CYS A 869 19.05 22.23 -15.11
N VAL A 870 17.91 21.95 -15.77
CA VAL A 870 17.51 20.58 -16.11
C VAL A 870 17.68 20.34 -17.60
N HIS A 871 18.49 19.35 -17.95
CA HIS A 871 18.73 18.95 -19.36
C HIS A 871 17.56 18.11 -19.91
N LEU A 872 16.39 18.75 -20.02
CA LEU A 872 15.10 18.10 -20.23
C LEU A 872 15.06 17.31 -21.56
N GLY A 873 14.47 16.11 -21.54
CA GLY A 873 14.39 15.23 -22.72
C GLY A 873 15.74 14.65 -23.19
N GLY A 874 16.85 15.04 -22.56
CA GLY A 874 18.20 14.81 -23.07
C GLY A 874 18.77 15.98 -23.86
N TRP A 875 18.15 17.17 -23.80
CA TRP A 875 18.64 18.41 -24.40
C TRP A 875 19.51 19.19 -23.42
N PRO A 876 20.82 19.41 -23.70
CA PRO A 876 21.67 20.28 -22.89
C PRO A 876 21.18 21.72 -22.83
N CYS A 877 21.07 22.28 -21.62
CA CYS A 877 20.74 23.70 -21.43
C CYS A 877 21.76 24.63 -22.12
N ALA A 878 21.42 25.92 -22.22
CA ALA A 878 22.32 27.00 -22.63
C ALA A 878 23.46 27.23 -21.61
N MET A 879 24.44 26.32 -21.56
CA MET A 879 25.39 26.25 -20.45
C MET A 879 26.34 27.43 -20.37
N ARG A 880 26.75 28.01 -21.50
CA ARG A 880 27.61 29.20 -21.52
C ARG A 880 26.91 30.38 -20.87
N GLU A 881 25.64 30.57 -21.19
CA GLU A 881 24.78 31.65 -20.71
C GLU A 881 24.48 31.49 -19.22
N LEU A 882 24.15 30.27 -18.78
CA LEU A 882 23.89 29.95 -17.37
C LEU A 882 25.15 30.04 -16.50
N GLN A 883 26.30 29.58 -16.99
CA GLN A 883 27.59 29.79 -16.31
C GLN A 883 27.94 31.28 -16.19
N ALA A 884 27.72 32.08 -17.25
CA ALA A 884 27.95 33.52 -17.21
C ALA A 884 27.02 34.22 -16.20
N LEU A 885 25.74 33.84 -16.15
CA LEU A 885 24.79 34.32 -15.14
C LEU A 885 25.25 33.97 -13.73
N SER A 886 25.53 32.69 -13.45
CA SER A 886 25.97 32.24 -12.12
C SER A 886 27.26 32.92 -11.67
N ASN A 887 28.27 33.03 -12.54
CA ASN A 887 29.53 33.70 -12.24
C ASN A 887 29.34 35.21 -11.96
N SER A 888 28.52 35.90 -12.76
CA SER A 888 28.28 37.35 -12.58
C SER A 888 27.44 37.69 -11.34
N ARG A 889 26.67 36.73 -10.81
CA ARG A 889 25.79 36.90 -9.65
C ARG A 889 26.29 36.19 -8.38
N GLY A 890 27.37 35.41 -8.46
CA GLY A 890 27.91 34.62 -7.35
C GLY A 890 27.00 33.45 -6.94
N LEU A 891 26.24 32.89 -7.88
CA LEU A 891 25.34 31.75 -7.65
C LEU A 891 26.05 30.43 -7.89
N ARG A 892 25.63 29.38 -7.18
CA ARG A 892 26.02 28.00 -7.49
C ARG A 892 25.20 27.45 -8.65
N LEU A 893 25.85 26.82 -9.62
CA LEU A 893 25.20 26.15 -10.75
C LEU A 893 25.13 24.65 -10.49
N ILE A 894 23.91 24.10 -10.51
CA ILE A 894 23.63 22.68 -10.30
C ILE A 894 23.03 22.12 -11.58
N GLU A 895 23.64 21.09 -12.16
CA GLU A 895 23.08 20.42 -13.34
C GLU A 895 22.21 19.23 -12.92
N ASP A 896 20.91 19.26 -13.23
CA ASP A 896 20.07 18.06 -13.21
C ASP A 896 20.19 17.36 -14.57
N CYS A 897 21.03 16.33 -14.58
CA CYS A 897 21.36 15.50 -15.73
C CYS A 897 20.53 14.20 -15.79
N ALA A 898 19.48 14.06 -14.97
CA ALA A 898 18.70 12.83 -14.86
C ALA A 898 18.17 12.30 -16.21
N GLN A 899 17.97 13.18 -17.20
CA GLN A 899 17.46 12.83 -18.53
C GLN A 899 18.53 12.89 -19.64
N ALA A 900 19.81 13.18 -19.32
CA ALA A 900 20.81 13.61 -20.31
C ALA A 900 22.16 12.86 -20.26
N HIS A 901 22.13 11.58 -19.86
CA HIS A 901 23.28 10.67 -19.90
C HIS A 901 24.00 10.74 -21.25
N GLY A 902 25.26 11.19 -21.26
CA GLY A 902 26.09 11.32 -22.47
C GLY A 902 25.65 12.37 -23.49
N ALA A 903 24.75 13.30 -23.13
CA ALA A 903 24.52 14.50 -23.93
C ALA A 903 25.75 15.42 -23.90
N SER A 904 25.95 16.24 -24.93
CA SER A 904 27.08 17.19 -24.98
C SER A 904 26.70 18.56 -25.56
N TYR A 905 27.33 19.61 -25.03
CA TYR A 905 27.17 21.00 -25.41
C TYR A 905 28.54 21.52 -25.88
N HIS A 906 28.63 21.85 -27.18
CA HIS A 906 29.87 22.18 -27.90
C HIS A 906 31.03 21.21 -27.63
N GLY A 907 30.74 19.90 -27.71
CA GLY A 907 31.73 18.82 -27.55
C GLY A 907 32.11 18.47 -26.11
N ARG A 908 31.65 19.21 -25.10
CA ARG A 908 31.81 18.88 -23.68
C ARG A 908 30.55 18.24 -23.13
N ARG A 909 30.67 17.11 -22.44
CA ARG A 909 29.53 16.38 -21.88
C ARG A 909 28.90 17.14 -20.72
N VAL A 910 27.58 17.07 -20.64
CA VAL A 910 26.82 17.59 -19.49
C VAL A 910 27.18 16.85 -18.21
N GLY A 911 27.00 17.51 -17.08
CA GLY A 911 27.41 17.03 -15.76
C GLY A 911 28.86 17.38 -15.39
N SER A 912 29.51 18.21 -16.18
CA SER A 912 30.87 18.72 -15.92
C SER A 912 30.94 20.25 -15.82
N PHE A 913 29.87 20.98 -16.11
CA PHE A 913 29.83 22.45 -16.24
C PHE A 913 29.49 23.16 -14.92
N GLY A 914 28.64 22.56 -14.08
CA GLY A 914 28.22 23.12 -12.80
C GLY A 914 29.26 22.95 -11.68
N ASP A 915 28.96 23.50 -10.51
CA ASP A 915 29.66 23.18 -9.26
C ASP A 915 29.47 21.70 -8.90
N VAL A 916 28.26 21.19 -9.14
CA VAL A 916 27.86 19.78 -8.99
C VAL A 916 26.83 19.38 -10.06
N ALA A 917 26.72 18.09 -10.34
CA ALA A 917 25.72 17.55 -11.25
C ALA A 917 25.08 16.25 -10.76
N ALA A 918 23.76 16.15 -10.82
CA ALA A 918 22.98 14.99 -10.37
C ALA A 918 22.48 14.16 -11.55
N PHE A 919 22.70 12.84 -11.51
CA PHE A 919 22.19 11.86 -12.45
C PHE A 919 21.23 10.88 -11.77
N SER A 920 20.33 10.30 -12.55
CA SER A 920 19.34 9.31 -12.11
C SER A 920 19.43 8.07 -12.98
N PHE A 921 19.52 6.90 -12.35
CA PHE A 921 19.53 5.59 -12.99
C PHE A 921 18.27 4.79 -12.62
N CYS A 922 17.14 5.49 -12.51
CA CYS A 922 15.84 4.88 -12.30
C CYS A 922 15.39 4.10 -13.56
N THR A 923 14.48 3.15 -13.36
CA THR A 923 13.89 2.21 -14.34
C THR A 923 13.72 2.76 -15.77
N ASP A 924 13.20 3.99 -15.92
CA ASP A 924 12.82 4.60 -17.19
C ASP A 924 13.96 5.35 -17.92
N LYS A 925 15.08 5.62 -17.24
CA LYS A 925 16.17 6.49 -17.71
C LYS A 925 17.03 5.84 -18.80
N ILE A 926 17.96 6.59 -19.39
CA ILE A 926 18.83 6.09 -20.49
C ILE A 926 19.71 4.93 -20.02
N MET A 927 20.13 4.95 -18.76
CA MET A 927 20.73 3.84 -18.02
C MET A 927 19.86 3.56 -16.79
N SER A 928 19.74 2.30 -16.38
CA SER A 928 18.98 1.86 -15.21
C SER A 928 19.81 0.86 -14.40
N THR A 929 20.20 1.21 -13.19
CA THR A 929 21.04 0.38 -12.31
C THR A 929 20.23 -0.65 -11.53
N GLY A 930 19.38 -1.42 -12.22
CA GLY A 930 18.48 -2.39 -11.59
C GLY A 930 17.23 -1.74 -10.97
N GLY A 931 16.72 -0.67 -11.60
CA GLY A 931 15.45 -0.04 -11.26
C GLY A 931 15.56 1.27 -10.46
N GLU A 932 16.59 1.40 -9.64
CA GLU A 932 16.91 2.62 -8.87
C GLU A 932 18.41 2.92 -8.86
N GLY A 933 18.77 4.20 -8.74
CA GLY A 933 20.15 4.66 -8.59
C GLY A 933 20.36 6.14 -8.93
N GLY A 934 21.49 6.69 -8.52
CA GLY A 934 21.92 8.03 -8.89
C GLY A 934 23.42 8.27 -8.68
N MET A 935 23.92 9.35 -9.25
CA MET A 935 25.31 9.79 -9.13
C MET A 935 25.34 11.30 -8.93
N LEU A 936 26.11 11.78 -7.96
CA LEU A 936 26.48 13.18 -7.83
C LEU A 936 27.92 13.35 -8.33
N LEU A 937 28.11 14.07 -9.43
CA LEU A 937 29.43 14.50 -9.89
C LEU A 937 29.81 15.82 -9.25
N VAL A 938 31.09 15.95 -8.87
CA VAL A 938 31.62 17.09 -8.13
C VAL A 938 33.01 17.44 -8.64
N ASN A 939 33.29 18.73 -8.81
CA ASN A 939 34.59 19.23 -9.24
C ASN A 939 35.45 19.82 -8.11
N ASP A 940 34.82 20.30 -7.03
CA ASP A 940 35.47 20.87 -5.84
C ASP A 940 35.66 19.83 -4.72
N GLU A 941 36.90 19.64 -4.27
CA GLU A 941 37.27 18.64 -3.25
C GLU A 941 36.55 18.84 -1.91
N ARG A 942 36.32 20.08 -1.48
CA ARG A 942 35.62 20.37 -0.21
C ARG A 942 34.12 20.09 -0.32
N VAL A 943 33.52 20.31 -1.49
CA VAL A 943 32.14 19.91 -1.78
C VAL A 943 32.04 18.38 -1.78
N TYR A 944 33.00 17.69 -2.40
CA TYR A 944 33.07 16.22 -2.40
C TYR A 944 33.18 15.66 -0.98
N GLU A 945 34.07 16.18 -0.13
CA GLU A 945 34.21 15.73 1.27
C GLU A 945 32.90 15.89 2.07
N ARG A 946 32.20 17.02 1.92
CA ARG A 946 30.91 17.26 2.60
C ARG A 946 29.81 16.33 2.09
N ALA A 947 29.72 16.13 0.77
CA ALA A 947 28.78 15.21 0.16
C ALA A 947 29.04 13.76 0.58
N TRP A 948 30.31 13.32 0.56
CA TRP A 948 30.69 11.97 0.95
C TRP A 948 30.39 11.71 2.43
N ALA A 949 30.74 12.66 3.30
CA ALA A 949 30.41 12.58 4.72
C ALA A 949 28.89 12.48 4.94
N TYR A 950 28.10 13.35 4.31
CA TYR A 950 26.64 13.33 4.47
C TYR A 950 26.00 12.03 3.94
N LYS A 951 26.51 11.44 2.84
CA LYS A 951 26.06 10.14 2.30
C LYS A 951 26.19 9.00 3.32
N ASP A 952 27.21 9.05 4.18
CA ASP A 952 27.56 8.00 5.14
C ASP A 952 27.56 8.49 6.60
N HIS A 953 26.40 9.00 7.05
CA HIS A 953 26.11 9.37 8.43
C HIS A 953 26.98 10.49 9.04
N GLY A 954 27.63 11.32 8.22
CA GLY A 954 28.50 12.41 8.67
C GLY A 954 29.91 11.96 9.08
N LYS A 955 30.33 10.77 8.65
CA LYS A 955 31.66 10.23 8.92
C LYS A 955 32.77 11.00 8.21
N SER A 956 33.93 11.02 8.84
CA SER A 956 35.12 11.72 8.35
C SER A 956 35.93 10.85 7.39
N LEU A 957 35.98 11.22 6.11
CA LEU A 957 36.71 10.49 5.06
C LEU A 957 38.20 10.33 5.40
N ALA A 958 38.83 11.40 5.88
CA ALA A 958 40.23 11.38 6.32
C ALA A 958 40.47 10.37 7.46
N LYS A 959 39.59 10.31 8.47
CA LYS A 959 39.72 9.37 9.59
C LYS A 959 39.45 7.91 9.18
N ILE A 960 38.62 7.69 8.17
CA ILE A 960 38.34 6.34 7.62
C ILE A 960 39.50 5.81 6.77
N ARG A 961 40.17 6.71 6.01
CA ARG A 961 41.36 6.41 5.21
C ARG A 961 42.62 6.21 6.06
N THR A 962 42.73 6.86 7.22
CA THR A 962 43.83 6.62 8.18
C THR A 962 43.69 5.25 8.84
N ALA A 963 44.80 4.51 8.94
CA ALA A 963 44.84 3.24 9.66
C ALA A 963 44.58 3.45 11.17
N ALA A 964 43.44 2.97 11.66
CA ALA A 964 43.13 3.00 13.09
C ALA A 964 44.04 2.02 13.86
N SER A 965 44.58 2.47 14.99
CA SER A 965 45.33 1.60 15.91
C SER A 965 44.46 0.40 16.37
N PRO A 966 45.02 -0.80 16.52
CA PRO A 966 44.26 -1.97 16.98
C PRO A 966 43.51 -1.70 18.29
N GLY A 967 42.20 -1.92 18.28
CA GLY A 967 41.31 -1.67 19.43
C GLY A 967 40.66 -0.29 19.49
N CYS A 968 41.01 0.65 18.61
CA CYS A 968 40.34 1.96 18.54
C CYS A 968 39.01 1.90 17.76
N PHE A 969 38.04 2.71 18.19
CA PHE A 969 36.74 2.83 17.52
C PHE A 969 36.88 3.59 16.19
N ARG A 970 36.46 2.97 15.08
CA ARG A 970 36.71 3.47 13.71
C ARG A 970 35.61 4.37 13.13
N TYR A 971 34.38 4.29 13.64
CA TYR A 971 33.22 5.02 13.09
C TYR A 971 33.06 6.39 13.74
N VAL A 972 34.04 7.27 13.56
CA VAL A 972 34.00 8.64 14.11
C VAL A 972 33.27 9.58 13.15
N HIS A 973 32.38 10.39 13.72
CA HIS A 973 31.52 11.34 13.02
C HIS A 973 31.95 12.77 13.34
N ASP A 974 32.18 13.57 12.31
CA ASP A 974 32.60 14.99 12.42
C ASP A 974 31.48 15.95 12.02
N SER A 975 30.37 15.42 11.51
CA SER A 975 29.19 16.14 11.05
C SER A 975 27.94 15.25 11.20
N PHE A 976 26.76 15.80 10.89
CA PHE A 976 25.54 15.00 10.73
C PHE A 976 25.34 14.61 9.26
N GLY A 977 24.81 13.41 9.03
CA GLY A 977 24.48 12.90 7.71
C GLY A 977 23.37 11.85 7.76
N SER A 978 23.07 11.28 6.60
CA SER A 978 22.05 10.24 6.41
C SER A 978 22.67 8.96 5.84
N ASN A 979 21.85 8.02 5.36
CA ASN A 979 22.30 6.88 4.58
C ASN A 979 21.76 6.99 3.15
N PHE A 980 22.56 7.53 2.24
CA PHE A 980 22.18 7.64 0.81
C PHE A 980 22.93 6.61 -0.06
N ARG A 981 23.58 5.59 0.52
CA ARG A 981 24.52 4.70 -0.20
C ARG A 981 23.83 3.84 -1.27
N MET A 982 24.41 3.81 -2.48
CA MET A 982 24.14 2.78 -3.50
C MET A 982 24.67 1.40 -3.05
N THR A 983 24.16 0.31 -3.62
CA THR A 983 24.66 -1.06 -3.41
C THR A 983 25.63 -1.51 -4.52
N GLU A 984 26.51 -2.47 -4.22
CA GLU A 984 27.50 -2.99 -5.18
C GLU A 984 26.84 -3.57 -6.45
N MET A 985 25.67 -4.21 -6.30
CA MET A 985 24.90 -4.78 -7.42
C MET A 985 24.41 -3.71 -8.40
N GLN A 986 23.87 -2.59 -7.89
CA GLN A 986 23.46 -1.45 -8.71
C GLN A 986 24.68 -0.86 -9.44
N SER A 987 25.82 -0.73 -8.75
CA SER A 987 27.05 -0.21 -9.33
C SER A 987 27.60 -1.09 -10.45
N ALA A 988 27.63 -2.41 -10.29
CA ALA A 988 28.09 -3.34 -11.31
C ALA A 988 27.26 -3.29 -12.60
N ILE A 989 25.91 -3.25 -12.48
CA ILE A 989 25.02 -2.97 -13.62
C ILE A 989 25.42 -1.63 -14.27
N GLY A 990 25.59 -0.58 -13.46
CA GLY A 990 25.96 0.75 -13.93
C GLY A 990 27.23 0.79 -14.78
N ARG A 991 28.29 0.08 -14.37
CA ARG A 991 29.55 -0.05 -15.12
C ARG A 991 29.36 -0.75 -16.46
N ILE A 992 28.61 -1.85 -16.48
CA ILE A 992 28.32 -2.59 -17.72
C ILE A 992 27.51 -1.73 -18.69
N GLN A 993 26.49 -1.03 -18.19
CA GLN A 993 25.67 -0.12 -18.98
C GLN A 993 26.44 1.12 -19.46
N LEU A 994 27.40 1.64 -18.68
CA LEU A 994 28.22 2.79 -19.07
C LEU A 994 29.08 2.47 -20.31
N ARG A 995 29.62 1.25 -20.41
CA ARG A 995 30.34 0.77 -21.61
C ARG A 995 29.41 0.69 -22.83
N ASN A 996 28.14 0.35 -22.63
CA ASN A 996 27.12 0.27 -23.68
C ASN A 996 26.49 1.62 -24.06
N LEU A 997 26.50 2.63 -23.18
CA LEU A 997 25.83 3.92 -23.34
C LEU A 997 26.08 4.60 -24.72
N PRO A 998 27.31 4.68 -25.26
CA PRO A 998 27.55 5.29 -26.57
C PRO A 998 26.77 4.63 -27.72
N ARG A 999 26.68 3.29 -27.71
CA ARG A 999 25.89 2.51 -28.68
C ARG A 999 24.40 2.81 -28.56
N TRP A 1000 23.91 2.90 -27.33
CA TRP A 1000 22.50 3.20 -27.05
C TRP A 1000 22.11 4.62 -27.47
N LEU A 1001 22.99 5.60 -27.24
CA LEU A 1001 22.79 6.99 -27.68
C LEU A 1001 22.80 7.11 -29.21
N ALA A 1002 23.69 6.39 -29.90
CA ALA A 1002 23.68 6.33 -31.35
C ALA A 1002 22.34 5.79 -31.89
N GLN A 1003 21.82 4.69 -31.35
CA GLN A 1003 20.52 4.15 -31.77
C GLN A 1003 19.35 5.10 -31.45
N ARG A 1004 19.35 5.75 -30.27
CA ARG A 1004 18.34 6.76 -29.91
C ARG A 1004 18.33 7.94 -30.89
N ARG A 1005 19.51 8.40 -31.34
CA ARG A 1005 19.65 9.47 -32.34
C ARG A 1005 19.17 9.03 -33.73
N VAL A 1006 19.46 7.79 -34.14
CA VAL A 1006 18.92 7.19 -35.39
C VAL A 1006 17.39 7.13 -35.33
N ASN A 1007 16.83 6.59 -34.24
CA ASN A 1007 15.38 6.48 -34.04
C ASN A 1007 14.69 7.86 -34.08
N ALA A 1008 15.25 8.87 -33.43
CA ALA A 1008 14.77 10.25 -33.49
C ALA A 1008 14.87 10.85 -34.91
N ALA A 1009 15.97 10.62 -35.63
CA ALA A 1009 16.13 11.08 -37.00
C ALA A 1009 15.11 10.45 -37.95
N SER A 1010 14.79 9.16 -37.79
CA SER A 1010 13.74 8.49 -38.56
C SER A 1010 12.35 9.09 -38.30
N LEU A 1011 12.02 9.42 -37.05
CA LEU A 1011 10.78 10.14 -36.72
C LEU A 1011 10.76 11.55 -37.34
N ILE A 1012 11.85 12.30 -37.27
CA ILE A 1012 11.93 13.64 -37.88
C ILE A 1012 11.76 13.55 -39.40
N ALA A 1013 12.45 12.63 -40.07
CA ALA A 1013 12.33 12.40 -41.51
C ALA A 1013 10.90 11.96 -41.90
N GLY A 1014 10.28 11.09 -41.10
CA GLY A 1014 8.90 10.65 -41.27
C GLY A 1014 7.86 11.76 -41.06
N LEU A 1015 8.13 12.75 -40.20
CA LEU A 1015 7.16 13.77 -39.81
C LEU A 1015 7.38 15.15 -40.43
N ARG A 1016 8.55 15.46 -41.00
CA ARG A 1016 8.91 16.82 -41.49
C ARG A 1016 7.95 17.44 -42.52
N ALA A 1017 7.22 16.61 -43.27
CA ALA A 1017 6.27 17.05 -44.29
C ALA A 1017 4.84 17.23 -43.75
N VAL A 1018 4.60 16.89 -42.48
CA VAL A 1018 3.28 16.88 -41.85
C VAL A 1018 2.99 18.27 -41.28
N ARG A 1019 1.95 18.92 -41.82
CA ARG A 1019 1.48 20.22 -41.31
C ARG A 1019 0.84 20.05 -39.93
N GLY A 1020 1.00 21.08 -39.09
CA GLY A 1020 0.47 21.11 -37.72
C GLY A 1020 1.38 20.49 -36.66
N LEU A 1021 2.63 20.16 -37.00
CA LEU A 1021 3.65 19.68 -36.07
C LEU A 1021 4.86 20.61 -36.03
N ARG A 1022 5.41 20.83 -34.84
CA ARG A 1022 6.73 21.42 -34.63
C ARG A 1022 7.68 20.37 -34.09
N LEU A 1023 8.59 19.92 -34.94
CA LEU A 1023 9.59 18.90 -34.60
C LEU A 1023 10.83 19.55 -33.98
N PRO A 1024 11.58 18.81 -33.14
CA PRO A 1024 12.82 19.31 -32.55
C PRO A 1024 13.90 19.48 -33.63
N ILE A 1025 14.40 20.70 -33.80
CA ILE A 1025 15.53 21.03 -34.68
C ILE A 1025 16.75 21.25 -33.78
N VAL A 1026 17.58 20.22 -33.63
CA VAL A 1026 18.78 20.27 -32.78
C VAL A 1026 19.85 21.15 -33.44
N PRO A 1027 20.32 22.24 -32.80
CA PRO A 1027 21.34 23.13 -33.38
C PRO A 1027 22.73 22.50 -33.47
N ASP A 1028 23.57 23.04 -34.37
CA ASP A 1028 24.97 22.67 -34.47
C ASP A 1028 25.72 22.84 -33.14
N GLY A 1029 26.47 21.81 -32.76
CA GLY A 1029 27.18 21.76 -31.47
C GLY A 1029 26.37 21.23 -30.29
N ILE A 1030 25.08 20.90 -30.47
CA ILE A 1030 24.27 20.21 -29.45
C ILE A 1030 24.17 18.72 -29.78
N GLU A 1031 24.69 17.86 -28.91
CA GLU A 1031 24.46 16.42 -28.98
C GLU A 1031 23.33 16.00 -28.03
N HIS A 1032 22.11 15.99 -28.56
CA HIS A 1032 20.92 15.52 -27.83
C HIS A 1032 21.01 14.02 -27.49
N ALA A 1033 20.64 13.64 -26.27
CA ALA A 1033 20.67 12.24 -25.80
C ALA A 1033 19.39 11.44 -26.09
N PHE A 1034 18.29 12.13 -26.43
CA PHE A 1034 16.98 11.52 -26.76
C PHE A 1034 16.55 10.48 -25.70
N TYR A 1035 16.43 10.94 -24.45
CA TYR A 1035 15.79 10.16 -23.38
C TYR A 1035 14.33 9.85 -23.77
N LYS A 1036 13.62 10.86 -24.31
CA LYS A 1036 12.34 10.74 -25.01
C LYS A 1036 12.37 11.63 -26.27
N PHE A 1037 11.48 11.37 -27.21
CA PHE A 1037 11.28 12.24 -28.38
C PHE A 1037 10.11 13.19 -28.10
N ASN A 1038 10.38 14.49 -28.04
CA ASN A 1038 9.38 15.54 -27.79
C ASN A 1038 9.12 16.34 -29.07
N PHE A 1039 7.86 16.61 -29.38
CA PHE A 1039 7.43 17.51 -30.46
C PHE A 1039 6.19 18.28 -30.02
N LEU A 1040 5.87 19.40 -30.67
CA LEU A 1040 4.67 20.19 -30.35
C LEU A 1040 3.58 20.00 -31.40
N LEU A 1041 2.33 19.99 -30.95
CA LEU A 1041 1.15 20.13 -31.78
C LEU A 1041 0.89 21.63 -32.03
N ASP A 1042 1.11 22.10 -33.25
CA ASP A 1042 0.75 23.43 -33.70
C ASP A 1042 -0.63 23.36 -34.39
N ASP A 1043 -1.72 23.30 -33.60
CA ASP A 1043 -3.10 23.38 -34.11
C ASP A 1043 -3.45 24.83 -34.52
N PRO A 1044 -3.59 25.16 -35.82
CA PRO A 1044 -3.87 26.53 -36.27
C PRO A 1044 -5.36 26.90 -36.17
N GLY A 1045 -6.25 25.94 -35.83
CA GLY A 1045 -7.70 26.12 -35.79
C GLY A 1045 -8.35 25.91 -34.42
N GLY A 1046 -7.60 25.46 -33.41
CA GLY A 1046 -8.11 25.21 -32.05
C GLY A 1046 -9.16 24.11 -31.95
N ALA A 1047 -9.23 23.23 -32.97
CA ALA A 1047 -10.28 22.23 -33.12
C ALA A 1047 -9.99 20.92 -32.38
N ARG A 1048 -8.76 20.72 -31.87
CA ARG A 1048 -8.40 19.51 -31.11
C ARG A 1048 -7.79 19.85 -29.76
N LEU A 1049 -8.37 19.26 -28.71
CA LEU A 1049 -7.73 19.18 -27.40
C LEU A 1049 -6.45 18.34 -27.52
N HIS A 1050 -5.34 18.87 -27.01
CA HIS A 1050 -4.02 18.23 -26.98
C HIS A 1050 -4.03 16.83 -26.35
N SER A 1051 -4.81 16.65 -25.27
CA SER A 1051 -5.08 15.35 -24.64
C SER A 1051 -5.80 14.36 -25.58
N GLY A 1052 -6.74 14.84 -26.40
CA GLY A 1052 -7.44 14.02 -27.40
C GLY A 1052 -6.52 13.52 -28.52
N PHE A 1053 -5.54 14.33 -28.93
CA PHE A 1053 -4.52 13.89 -29.89
C PHE A 1053 -3.59 12.82 -29.30
N ILE A 1054 -3.18 12.97 -28.02
CA ILE A 1054 -2.40 11.95 -27.30
C ILE A 1054 -3.20 10.64 -27.20
N GLN A 1055 -4.48 10.71 -26.83
CA GLN A 1055 -5.34 9.52 -26.75
C GLN A 1055 -5.49 8.84 -28.12
N GLU A 1056 -5.66 9.59 -29.21
CA GLU A 1056 -5.76 9.01 -30.55
C GLU A 1056 -4.49 8.25 -30.95
N LEU A 1057 -3.30 8.72 -30.55
CA LEU A 1057 -2.05 7.97 -30.76
C LEU A 1057 -2.02 6.68 -29.93
N ILE A 1058 -2.45 6.71 -28.67
CA ILE A 1058 -2.53 5.53 -27.79
C ILE A 1058 -3.50 4.49 -28.35
N ASP A 1059 -4.67 4.91 -28.84
CA ASP A 1059 -5.68 4.04 -29.46
C ASP A 1059 -5.18 3.40 -30.76
N ARG A 1060 -4.33 4.12 -31.50
CA ARG A 1060 -3.59 3.61 -32.67
C ARG A 1060 -2.36 2.77 -32.30
N GLY A 1061 -2.15 2.43 -31.02
CA GLY A 1061 -1.07 1.58 -30.56
C GLY A 1061 0.29 2.27 -30.43
N VAL A 1062 0.35 3.61 -30.43
CA VAL A 1062 1.56 4.40 -30.20
C VAL A 1062 1.59 4.92 -28.76
N PRO A 1063 2.55 4.51 -27.92
CA PRO A 1063 2.73 5.08 -26.59
C PRO A 1063 3.06 6.57 -26.69
N ALA A 1064 2.19 7.43 -26.17
CA ALA A 1064 2.35 8.88 -26.18
C ALA A 1064 1.95 9.48 -24.81
N SER A 1065 2.52 10.62 -24.45
CA SER A 1065 2.10 11.40 -23.27
C SER A 1065 2.39 12.89 -23.43
N ALA A 1066 1.98 13.72 -22.45
CA ALA A 1066 2.32 15.16 -22.40
C ALA A 1066 3.78 15.45 -21.98
N GLY A 1067 4.52 14.41 -21.57
CA GLY A 1067 5.89 14.52 -21.08
C GLY A 1067 5.97 14.75 -19.57
N THR A 1068 6.60 15.84 -19.16
CA THR A 1068 6.81 16.20 -17.74
C THR A 1068 5.79 17.25 -17.25
N CYS A 1069 5.77 17.54 -15.95
CA CYS A 1069 4.88 18.54 -15.34
C CYS A 1069 4.99 19.88 -16.12
N PRO A 1070 3.87 20.46 -16.59
CA PRO A 1070 3.91 21.64 -17.45
C PRO A 1070 4.39 22.89 -16.73
N ASP A 1071 3.85 23.16 -15.54
CA ASP A 1071 4.25 24.27 -14.66
C ASP A 1071 4.18 23.79 -13.20
N MET A 1072 5.35 23.43 -12.65
CA MET A 1072 5.49 22.97 -11.27
C MET A 1072 5.05 24.01 -10.24
N SER A 1073 5.02 25.31 -10.58
CA SER A 1073 4.62 26.36 -9.63
C SER A 1073 3.13 26.31 -9.26
N ARG A 1074 2.31 25.66 -10.09
CA ARG A 1074 0.85 25.54 -9.92
C ARG A 1074 0.40 24.28 -9.17
N GLU A 1075 1.32 23.35 -8.93
CA GLU A 1075 1.04 22.13 -8.17
C GLU A 1075 0.54 22.47 -6.75
N GLU A 1076 -0.43 21.71 -6.22
CA GLU A 1076 -1.04 21.98 -4.91
C GLU A 1076 0.00 22.06 -3.77
N ALA A 1077 1.09 21.31 -3.91
CA ALA A 1077 2.22 21.31 -2.97
C ALA A 1077 2.91 22.69 -2.84
N PHE A 1078 2.85 23.51 -3.90
CA PHE A 1078 3.36 24.88 -3.91
C PHE A 1078 2.25 25.91 -3.68
N THR A 1079 1.05 25.75 -4.21
CA THR A 1079 -0.04 26.75 -4.01
C THR A 1079 -0.61 26.74 -2.58
N ALA A 1080 -0.52 25.62 -1.86
CA ALA A 1080 -0.91 25.55 -0.43
C ALA A 1080 0.11 26.21 0.53
N ARG A 1081 1.25 26.69 0.02
CA ARG A 1081 2.28 27.43 0.75
C ARG A 1081 2.41 28.81 0.08
N SER A 1082 2.59 29.88 0.84
CA SER A 1082 2.59 31.24 0.27
C SER A 1082 3.90 31.60 -0.47
N PHE A 1083 4.30 30.78 -1.45
CA PHE A 1083 5.40 31.09 -2.36
C PHE A 1083 4.96 32.16 -3.36
N VAL A 1084 5.80 33.18 -3.53
CA VAL A 1084 5.58 34.27 -4.49
C VAL A 1084 6.59 34.11 -5.62
N ASN A 1085 6.12 33.84 -6.84
CA ASN A 1085 7.01 33.79 -7.99
C ASN A 1085 7.19 35.19 -8.61
N PRO A 1086 8.41 35.71 -8.78
CA PRO A 1086 8.64 37.06 -9.29
C PRO A 1086 8.63 37.15 -10.83
N VAL A 1087 8.43 36.03 -11.53
CA VAL A 1087 8.50 35.96 -13.01
C VAL A 1087 7.27 35.24 -13.56
N GLU A 1088 6.74 35.74 -14.68
CA GLU A 1088 5.68 35.07 -15.45
C GLU A 1088 6.23 33.85 -16.21
N LEU A 1089 5.40 32.83 -16.41
CA LEU A 1089 5.79 31.52 -16.96
C LEU A 1089 5.06 31.13 -18.26
N PRO A 1090 4.95 32.01 -19.28
CA PRO A 1090 4.19 31.74 -20.51
C PRO A 1090 4.76 30.59 -21.37
N GLY A 1091 6.07 30.32 -21.32
CA GLY A 1091 6.70 29.20 -22.01
C GLY A 1091 6.25 27.85 -21.44
N ALA A 1092 6.17 27.74 -20.12
CA ALA A 1092 5.62 26.59 -19.41
C ALA A 1092 4.16 26.30 -19.82
N ASP A 1093 3.30 27.33 -19.84
CA ASP A 1093 1.91 27.23 -20.34
C ASP A 1093 1.85 26.82 -21.81
N TYR A 1094 2.65 27.47 -22.65
CA TYR A 1094 2.68 27.24 -24.09
C TYR A 1094 3.03 25.78 -24.44
N LEU A 1095 4.02 25.21 -23.74
CA LEU A 1095 4.45 23.83 -23.87
C LEU A 1095 3.45 22.85 -23.25
N GLY A 1096 2.87 23.18 -22.09
CA GLY A 1096 1.89 22.34 -21.40
C GLY A 1096 0.67 22.03 -22.25
N ALA A 1097 0.21 23.00 -23.06
CA ALA A 1097 -0.92 22.85 -23.97
C ALA A 1097 -0.57 22.16 -25.31
N ARG A 1098 0.70 21.80 -25.59
CA ARG A 1098 1.14 21.38 -26.94
C ARG A 1098 2.12 20.22 -27.02
N ASN A 1099 2.92 19.96 -25.98
CA ASN A 1099 4.01 18.99 -26.06
C ASN A 1099 3.52 17.54 -26.06
N VAL A 1100 3.95 16.76 -27.05
CA VAL A 1100 3.71 15.32 -27.16
C VAL A 1100 5.05 14.59 -27.08
N THR A 1101 5.09 13.54 -26.27
CA THR A 1101 6.29 12.77 -25.93
C THR A 1101 6.13 11.32 -26.35
N LEU A 1102 7.12 10.77 -27.07
CA LEU A 1102 7.16 9.39 -27.56
C LEU A 1102 8.38 8.62 -27.01
N PRO A 1103 8.31 7.28 -26.92
CA PRO A 1103 9.49 6.44 -26.70
C PRO A 1103 10.38 6.44 -27.94
N VAL A 1104 11.69 6.41 -27.71
CA VAL A 1104 12.74 6.48 -28.75
C VAL A 1104 13.98 5.70 -28.33
N ASP A 1105 13.83 4.79 -27.36
CA ASP A 1105 14.93 4.03 -26.78
C ASP A 1105 15.56 3.04 -27.78
N HIS A 1106 16.73 2.51 -27.41
CA HIS A 1106 17.55 1.67 -28.28
C HIS A 1106 16.99 0.25 -28.49
N THR A 1107 15.90 -0.13 -27.82
CA THR A 1107 15.24 -1.43 -28.04
C THR A 1107 14.20 -1.40 -29.15
N LEU A 1108 13.86 -0.20 -29.65
CA LEU A 1108 12.95 0.03 -30.78
C LEU A 1108 13.72 0.11 -32.09
N GLY A 1109 13.16 -0.45 -33.17
CA GLY A 1109 13.74 -0.45 -34.51
C GLY A 1109 13.05 0.51 -35.49
N GLU A 1110 13.49 0.45 -36.74
CA GLU A 1110 12.97 1.28 -37.85
C GLU A 1110 11.48 1.02 -38.14
N ALA A 1111 11.02 -0.23 -37.94
CA ALA A 1111 9.63 -0.60 -38.15
C ALA A 1111 8.70 0.09 -37.13
N GLU A 1112 9.09 0.16 -35.84
CA GLU A 1112 8.35 0.91 -34.83
C GLU A 1112 8.38 2.42 -35.11
N MET A 1113 9.51 2.99 -35.54
CA MET A 1113 9.59 4.41 -35.90
C MET A 1113 8.67 4.75 -37.09
N THR A 1114 8.64 3.88 -38.10
CA THR A 1114 7.78 4.03 -39.28
C THR A 1114 6.31 3.96 -38.89
N PHE A 1115 5.92 2.95 -38.10
CA PHE A 1115 4.56 2.81 -37.59
C PHE A 1115 4.11 4.04 -36.78
N MET A 1116 4.97 4.56 -35.89
CA MET A 1116 4.66 5.79 -35.14
C MET A 1116 4.47 7.00 -36.06
N ALA A 1117 5.36 7.18 -37.04
CA ALA A 1117 5.24 8.29 -37.99
C ALA A 1117 3.96 8.19 -38.86
N GLU A 1118 3.58 6.98 -39.29
CA GLU A 1118 2.33 6.72 -40.03
C GLU A 1118 1.08 6.95 -39.19
N ALA A 1119 1.06 6.49 -37.93
CA ALA A 1119 -0.05 6.73 -37.01
C ALA A 1119 -0.25 8.24 -36.76
N ILE A 1120 0.84 9.00 -36.55
CA ILE A 1120 0.80 10.45 -36.37
C ILE A 1120 0.28 11.17 -37.62
N ARG A 1121 0.73 10.77 -38.81
CA ARG A 1121 0.19 11.26 -40.10
C ARG A 1121 -1.31 10.97 -40.21
N ALA A 1122 -1.73 9.74 -39.90
CA ALA A 1122 -3.11 9.29 -39.97
C ALA A 1122 -4.02 10.03 -38.98
N SER A 1123 -3.51 10.41 -37.80
CA SER A 1123 -4.24 11.24 -36.84
C SER A 1123 -4.45 12.68 -37.31
N LEU A 1124 -3.55 13.24 -38.12
CA LEU A 1124 -3.65 14.64 -38.60
C LEU A 1124 -4.39 14.77 -39.95
N LEU A 1125 -4.46 13.70 -40.74
CA LEU A 1125 -5.19 13.65 -42.03
C LEU A 1125 -6.68 14.10 -41.98
N PRO A 1126 -7.48 13.85 -40.92
CA PRO A 1126 -8.85 14.37 -40.81
C PRO A 1126 -8.92 15.91 -40.81
N VAL A 1127 -7.87 16.60 -40.38
CA VAL A 1127 -7.83 18.07 -40.28
C VAL A 1127 -7.64 18.71 -41.67
N ALA A 1128 -6.83 18.09 -42.54
CA ALA A 1128 -6.58 18.62 -43.89
C ALA A 1128 -7.87 18.70 -44.72
N ARG A 1129 -8.68 17.63 -44.72
CA ARG A 1129 -9.99 17.62 -45.41
C ARG A 1129 -11.00 18.56 -44.78
N ALA A 1130 -11.03 18.70 -43.45
CA ALA A 1130 -11.95 19.63 -42.79
C ALA A 1130 -11.63 21.10 -43.14
N VAL A 1131 -10.35 21.47 -43.20
CA VAL A 1131 -9.93 22.84 -43.55
C VAL A 1131 -10.09 23.14 -45.06
N GLU A 1132 -10.01 22.14 -45.94
CA GLU A 1132 -10.38 22.27 -47.36
C GLU A 1132 -11.90 22.24 -47.64
N LEU A 1133 -12.72 21.77 -46.69
CA LEU A 1133 -14.20 21.83 -46.77
C LEU A 1133 -14.79 23.10 -46.14
N ILE A 1134 -13.96 23.89 -45.44
CA ILE A 1134 -14.32 25.16 -44.79
C ILE A 1134 -13.80 26.37 -45.59
N ARG A 1135 -12.92 26.15 -46.57
CA ARG A 1135 -12.45 27.14 -47.56
C ARG A 1135 -13.20 27.02 -48.88
#